data_AF-A0A3B3TSL5-F1
#
_entry.id   AF-A0A3B3TSL5-F1
#
_cell.length_a   1.000
_cell.length_b   1.000
_cell.length_c   1.000
_cell.angle_alpha   90.00
_cell.angle_beta   90.00
_cell.angle_gamma   90.00
#
_symmetry.space_group_name_H-M   'P 1'
#
loop_
_entity.id
_entity.type
_entity.pdbx_description
1 polymer ?
#
loop_
_entity_poly.entity_id
_entity_poly.type
_entity_poly.pdbx_seq_one_letter_code
_entity_poly.pdbx_strand_id
1 'polypeptide(L)'
;MELSPLIKKIGHSLVEIRVRALKSILSKLDHSLITVTDIVQEKMLFVYLLEWFNFPEVPMKEEVLELLLTLAKVHNAVSQMLRDVGAVDFLSQLSPTIEPKLRAVIDGTLDQLFQLPELVPSHSAVYSHGPCTPTLVPVDDNVPKMGYFHKSMHHNTNVPPQKIAVRESVRCLKFSVFPWLTLTNTDRHILSSNESSLGSSNPNMVRTTCELLCDVILQDFPAEIFLQRPGIVKVVSYLHSSALSCLRQLCVGLKRRLRFHQDPGFYSAKQDPVSQNSSFSYTQEVRGNQRSQASSPAAECSPRPSVVGRTGQRARGDGQDGDAASNSGSSHGGGARAPTPQQTPRSPADAAHLELPDLSMEDVLELQLQQLSVAQFAVATMQHAIPLLKTGGSLHAFHRVLELLCDALLLLGDSVCELVWDDRSLVGMELKEKLQACMEQLGDILFFHQDHSAEAPHSSQVSHRMAYLGTAMFTIRLLQTILPPEKASENLPENAATAIFHLCLDSSLGSLLPSMQETAVAYLEQVNSDSHDLYRRVNRAAFWMESTCNFVKEGEKNWLDLVELADHAIDGLPFHQHLPIVKECVHMCSYLWKFDQPSPLLQTESQKLFLKLLSHPSPPVKTETYECTLNLVKDCLGIQSLSRQEAAACAGVNFLLHHRVLYEMSCQV
;
A
#
# COMPACT_ATOMS: atom_id res chain seq x y z
N MET A 1 17.78 -1.12 13.89
CA MET A 1 18.58 -1.69 12.78
C MET A 1 19.75 -0.73 12.59
N GLU A 2 21.00 -1.18 12.71
CA GLU A 2 22.16 -0.26 12.66
C GLU A 2 22.55 0.09 11.21
N LEU A 3 22.15 1.28 10.75
CA LEU A 3 22.45 1.81 9.42
C LEU A 3 23.89 2.34 9.30
N SER A 4 24.37 3.03 10.33
CA SER A 4 25.72 3.60 10.40
C SER A 4 26.89 2.68 9.95
N PRO A 5 27.01 1.41 10.38
CA PRO A 5 28.08 0.53 9.92
C PRO A 5 27.94 0.12 8.44
N LEU A 6 26.71 0.07 7.90
CA LEU A 6 26.48 -0.21 6.48
C LEU A 6 26.84 1.02 5.63
N ILE A 7 26.49 2.20 6.10
CA ILE A 7 26.79 3.48 5.44
C ILE A 7 28.29 3.73 5.39
N LYS A 8 29.04 3.44 6.47
CA LYS A 8 30.51 3.49 6.46
C LYS A 8 31.15 2.58 5.41
N LYS A 9 30.52 1.45 5.08
CA LYS A 9 31.04 0.51 4.05
C LYS A 9 30.88 1.04 2.62
N ILE A 10 30.05 2.05 2.38
CA ILE A 10 29.92 2.72 1.09
C ILE A 10 31.20 3.49 0.73
N GLY A 11 31.87 4.09 1.71
CA GLY A 11 33.16 4.76 1.53
C GLY A 11 34.38 3.82 1.54
N HIS A 12 34.19 2.49 1.52
CA HIS A 12 35.30 1.54 1.65
C HIS A 12 36.16 1.49 0.37
N SER A 13 37.47 1.23 0.46
CA SER A 13 38.37 1.20 -0.71
C SER A 13 38.10 0.04 -1.68
N LEU A 14 37.69 -1.12 -1.16
CA LEU A 14 37.33 -2.31 -1.94
C LEU A 14 35.95 -2.18 -2.62
N VAL A 15 35.94 -2.30 -3.95
CA VAL A 15 34.75 -2.21 -4.81
C VAL A 15 33.66 -3.20 -4.41
N GLU A 16 34.02 -4.45 -4.11
CA GLU A 16 33.07 -5.51 -3.71
C GLU A 16 32.31 -5.15 -2.42
N ILE A 17 33.00 -4.54 -1.44
CA ILE A 17 32.40 -4.16 -0.16
C ILE A 17 31.44 -2.98 -0.37
N ARG A 18 31.85 -1.98 -1.16
CA ARG A 18 31.00 -0.85 -1.55
C ARG A 18 29.72 -1.34 -2.22
N VAL A 19 29.86 -2.15 -3.27
CA VAL A 19 28.72 -2.70 -4.06
C VAL A 19 27.76 -3.50 -3.18
N ARG A 20 28.28 -4.36 -2.29
CA ARG A 20 27.42 -5.11 -1.37
C ARG A 20 26.69 -4.20 -0.37
N ALA A 21 27.37 -3.17 0.14
CA ALA A 21 26.76 -2.22 1.06
C ALA A 21 25.63 -1.44 0.38
N LEU A 22 25.85 -0.94 -0.85
CA LEU A 22 24.84 -0.24 -1.64
C LEU A 22 23.65 -1.15 -1.96
N LYS A 23 23.89 -2.36 -2.47
CA LYS A 23 22.82 -3.35 -2.73
C LYS A 23 22.03 -3.68 -1.47
N SER A 24 22.69 -3.74 -0.31
CA SER A 24 22.00 -3.97 0.95
C SER A 24 21.12 -2.79 1.37
N ILE A 25 21.50 -1.55 1.09
CA ILE A 25 20.67 -0.37 1.38
C ILE A 25 19.47 -0.33 0.45
N LEU A 26 19.69 -0.49 -0.86
CA LEU A 26 18.62 -0.54 -1.86
C LEU A 26 17.63 -1.65 -1.54
N SER A 27 18.10 -2.87 -1.31
CA SER A 27 17.24 -3.99 -0.92
C SER A 27 16.49 -3.73 0.39
N LYS A 28 17.07 -3.02 1.36
CA LYS A 28 16.35 -2.67 2.59
C LYS A 28 15.26 -1.61 2.34
N LEU A 29 15.47 -0.69 1.40
CA LEU A 29 14.45 0.27 0.95
C LEU A 29 13.32 -0.44 0.19
N ASP A 30 13.66 -1.28 -0.78
CA ASP A 30 12.71 -2.00 -1.63
C ASP A 30 11.74 -2.86 -0.82
N HIS A 31 12.23 -3.50 0.25
CA HIS A 31 11.43 -4.33 1.16
C HIS A 31 10.87 -3.55 2.36
N SER A 32 10.95 -2.21 2.34
CA SER A 32 10.45 -1.34 3.42
C SER A 32 10.99 -1.71 4.82
N LEU A 33 12.24 -2.18 4.89
CA LEU A 33 12.95 -2.50 6.14
C LEU A 33 13.53 -1.24 6.79
N ILE A 34 13.86 -0.27 5.95
CA ILE A 34 14.25 1.10 6.33
C ILE A 34 13.37 2.06 5.53
N THR A 35 12.98 3.16 6.14
CA THR A 35 12.24 4.22 5.45
C THR A 35 13.20 5.29 4.95
N VAL A 36 12.76 6.09 3.98
CA VAL A 36 13.55 7.26 3.53
C VAL A 36 13.86 8.18 4.72
N THR A 37 12.92 8.36 5.65
CA THR A 37 13.12 9.16 6.88
C THR A 37 14.21 8.61 7.80
N ASP A 38 14.39 7.29 7.88
CA ASP A 38 15.49 6.69 8.66
C ASP A 38 16.85 6.98 8.01
N ILE A 39 16.90 7.02 6.67
CA ILE A 39 18.10 7.33 5.90
C ILE A 39 18.49 8.80 6.02
N VAL A 40 17.52 9.72 6.00
CA VAL A 40 17.75 11.18 6.07
C VAL A 40 18.55 11.56 7.33
N GLN A 41 18.39 10.82 8.43
CA GLN A 41 19.11 11.08 9.68
C GLN A 41 20.62 10.82 9.57
N GLU A 42 21.06 9.99 8.63
CA GLU A 42 22.44 9.55 8.46
C GLU A 42 23.19 10.43 7.44
N LYS A 43 23.52 11.67 7.85
CA LYS A 43 24.15 12.70 6.99
C LYS A 43 25.39 12.24 6.22
N MET A 44 26.15 11.30 6.77
CA MET A 44 27.35 10.77 6.12
C MET A 44 27.05 9.96 4.86
N LEU A 45 25.82 9.46 4.69
CA LEU A 45 25.43 8.77 3.47
C LEU A 45 25.58 9.67 2.25
N PHE A 46 25.11 10.92 2.33
CA PHE A 46 25.17 11.86 1.21
C PHE A 46 26.62 12.12 0.75
N VAL A 47 27.53 12.25 1.72
CA VAL A 47 28.96 12.38 1.45
C VAL A 47 29.47 11.12 0.73
N TYR A 48 29.22 9.93 1.27
CA TYR A 48 29.71 8.68 0.67
C TYR A 48 29.10 8.36 -0.70
N LEU A 49 27.85 8.76 -0.97
CA LEU A 49 27.22 8.60 -2.28
C LEU A 49 27.85 9.53 -3.34
N LEU A 50 28.25 10.75 -2.97
CA LEU A 50 28.99 11.63 -3.87
C LEU A 50 30.44 11.16 -4.06
N GLU A 51 31.11 10.78 -2.96
CA GLU A 51 32.45 10.18 -3.00
C GLU A 51 32.51 8.89 -3.82
N TRP A 52 31.38 8.21 -4.02
CA TRP A 52 31.28 7.02 -4.88
C TRP A 52 31.87 7.25 -6.27
N PHE A 53 31.69 8.46 -6.82
CA PHE A 53 32.20 8.84 -8.15
C PHE A 53 33.66 9.30 -8.15
N ASN A 54 34.28 9.48 -6.98
CA ASN A 54 35.70 9.84 -6.84
C ASN A 54 36.62 8.60 -6.86
N PHE A 55 36.07 7.39 -6.79
CA PHE A 55 36.84 6.16 -6.89
C PHE A 55 37.24 5.84 -8.35
N PRO A 56 38.38 5.15 -8.57
CA PRO A 56 38.83 4.79 -9.92
C PRO A 56 37.87 3.83 -10.64
N GLU A 57 37.18 2.97 -9.88
CA GLU A 57 36.12 2.11 -10.37
C GLU A 57 34.79 2.51 -9.72
N VAL A 58 33.84 2.89 -10.57
CA VAL A 58 32.51 3.38 -10.18
C VAL A 58 31.43 2.43 -10.73
N PRO A 59 31.17 1.30 -10.06
CA PRO A 59 30.06 0.41 -10.41
C PRO A 59 28.71 1.01 -9.99
N MET A 60 27.60 0.52 -10.54
CA MET A 60 26.23 0.90 -10.13
C MET A 60 25.95 2.41 -10.16
N LYS A 61 26.44 3.12 -11.17
CA LYS A 61 26.30 4.58 -11.32
C LYS A 61 24.84 5.02 -11.37
N GLU A 62 24.02 4.24 -12.07
CA GLU A 62 22.58 4.51 -12.26
C GLU A 62 21.86 4.46 -10.92
N GLU A 63 22.04 3.38 -10.17
CA GLU A 63 21.36 3.14 -8.90
C GLU A 63 21.77 4.17 -7.82
N VAL A 64 23.02 4.65 -7.84
CA VAL A 64 23.47 5.71 -6.94
C VAL A 64 22.81 7.05 -7.28
N LEU A 65 22.73 7.42 -8.56
CA LEU A 65 22.09 8.66 -9.00
C LEU A 65 20.57 8.63 -8.78
N GLU A 66 19.92 7.51 -9.07
CA GLU A 66 18.50 7.30 -8.80
C GLU A 66 18.19 7.37 -7.30
N LEU A 67 19.06 6.80 -6.45
CA LEU A 67 18.92 6.94 -5.01
C LEU A 67 19.04 8.40 -4.57
N LEU A 68 20.03 9.15 -5.08
CA LEU A 68 20.16 10.59 -4.79
C LEU A 68 18.92 11.38 -5.22
N LEU A 69 18.40 11.13 -6.43
CA LEU A 69 17.19 11.77 -6.94
C LEU A 69 15.97 11.45 -6.07
N THR A 70 15.81 10.18 -5.69
CA THR A 70 14.69 9.72 -4.85
C THR A 70 14.75 10.37 -3.47
N LEU A 71 15.93 10.46 -2.87
CA LEU A 71 16.12 11.11 -1.57
C LEU A 71 15.86 12.63 -1.65
N ALA A 72 16.26 13.29 -2.73
CA ALA A 72 16.01 14.72 -2.95
C ALA A 72 14.52 15.04 -3.16
N LYS A 73 13.78 14.18 -3.89
CA LYS A 73 12.33 14.37 -4.14
C LYS A 73 11.46 14.22 -2.89
N VAL A 74 11.83 13.32 -1.97
CA VAL A 74 10.95 12.94 -0.85
C VAL A 74 10.97 13.94 0.30
N HIS A 75 12.07 14.68 0.49
CA HIS A 75 12.20 15.53 1.68
C HIS A 75 13.07 16.78 1.43
N ASN A 76 12.48 17.97 1.53
CA ASN A 76 13.18 19.25 1.29
C ASN A 76 14.45 19.45 2.14
N ALA A 77 14.48 18.91 3.37
CA ALA A 77 15.69 18.95 4.20
C ALA A 77 16.87 18.15 3.62
N VAL A 78 16.62 17.12 2.80
CA VAL A 78 17.67 16.39 2.08
C VAL A 78 18.28 17.26 1.00
N SER A 79 17.46 17.99 0.24
CA SER A 79 17.96 18.94 -0.76
C SER A 79 18.84 20.01 -0.12
N GLN A 80 18.49 20.48 1.09
CA GLN A 80 19.35 21.38 1.86
C GLN A 80 20.67 20.73 2.29
N MET A 81 20.64 19.50 2.84
CA MET A 81 21.86 18.80 3.23
C MET A 81 22.77 18.48 2.04
N LEU A 82 22.21 18.11 0.89
CA LEU A 82 22.97 17.88 -0.34
C LEU A 82 23.63 19.18 -0.83
N ARG A 83 22.94 20.33 -0.74
CA ARG A 83 23.54 21.64 -1.00
C ARG A 83 24.69 21.93 -0.02
N ASP A 84 24.49 21.70 1.27
CA ASP A 84 25.50 21.96 2.31
C ASP A 84 26.76 21.09 2.13
N VAL A 85 26.61 19.88 1.58
CA VAL A 85 27.72 18.96 1.26
C VAL A 85 28.42 19.31 -0.07
N GLY A 86 27.88 20.24 -0.86
CA GLY A 86 28.48 20.66 -2.14
C GLY A 86 28.03 19.83 -3.35
N ALA A 87 26.87 19.17 -3.27
CA ALA A 87 26.36 18.33 -4.36
C ALA A 87 26.11 19.11 -5.67
N VAL A 88 25.74 20.39 -5.60
CA VAL A 88 25.42 21.21 -6.78
C VAL A 88 26.65 21.37 -7.68
N ASP A 89 27.77 21.79 -7.11
CA ASP A 89 29.03 21.95 -7.85
C ASP A 89 29.54 20.60 -8.37
N PHE A 90 29.45 19.56 -7.53
CA PHE A 90 29.88 18.21 -7.87
C PHE A 90 29.10 17.63 -9.06
N LEU A 91 27.77 17.63 -8.99
CA LEU A 91 26.90 17.08 -10.02
C LEU A 91 26.99 17.89 -11.33
N SER A 92 27.16 19.21 -11.24
CA SER A 92 27.38 20.08 -12.41
C SER A 92 28.69 19.74 -13.14
N GLN A 93 29.75 19.40 -12.41
CA GLN A 93 31.04 18.96 -12.98
C GLN A 93 30.98 17.52 -13.50
N LEU A 94 30.15 16.66 -12.90
CA LEU A 94 29.99 15.26 -13.27
C LEU A 94 29.12 15.09 -14.53
N SER A 95 28.09 15.91 -14.71
CA SER A 95 27.14 15.90 -15.84
C SER A 95 27.77 15.75 -17.25
N PRO A 96 28.84 16.50 -17.62
CA PRO A 96 29.46 16.35 -18.94
C PRO A 96 30.23 15.04 -19.15
N THR A 97 30.62 14.35 -18.07
CA THR A 97 31.46 13.13 -18.14
C THR A 97 30.68 11.82 -18.20
N ILE A 98 29.35 11.87 -18.04
CA ILE A 98 28.49 10.69 -17.95
C ILE A 98 27.56 10.59 -19.18
N GLU A 99 27.12 9.36 -19.47
CA GLU A 99 26.17 9.02 -20.53
C GLU A 99 24.86 9.85 -20.48
N PRO A 100 24.22 10.13 -21.64
CA PRO A 100 23.05 11.00 -21.72
C PRO A 100 21.85 10.57 -20.85
N LYS A 101 21.64 9.26 -20.68
CA LYS A 101 20.53 8.71 -19.87
C LYS A 101 20.65 9.14 -18.40
N LEU A 102 21.85 9.08 -17.85
CA LEU A 102 22.14 9.45 -16.47
C LEU A 102 22.24 10.96 -16.28
N ARG A 103 22.54 11.71 -17.35
CA ARG A 103 22.49 13.17 -17.33
C ARG A 103 21.09 13.68 -17.00
N ALA A 104 20.05 13.07 -17.55
CA ALA A 104 18.66 13.40 -17.19
C ALA A 104 18.35 13.18 -15.70
N VAL A 105 18.94 12.15 -15.08
CA VAL A 105 18.81 11.90 -13.63
C VAL A 105 19.55 12.97 -12.81
N ILE A 106 20.75 13.38 -13.27
CA ILE A 106 21.53 14.47 -12.67
C ILE A 106 20.79 15.79 -12.78
N ASP A 107 20.30 16.15 -13.97
CA ASP A 107 19.55 17.38 -14.22
C ASP A 107 18.29 17.42 -13.36
N GLY A 108 17.53 16.32 -13.32
CA GLY A 108 16.38 16.19 -12.44
C GLY A 108 16.73 16.30 -10.95
N THR A 109 17.94 15.89 -10.54
CA THR A 109 18.41 16.05 -9.15
C THR A 109 18.79 17.50 -8.87
N LEU A 110 19.50 18.15 -9.80
CA LEU A 110 19.86 19.57 -9.72
C LEU A 110 18.61 20.45 -9.65
N ASP A 111 17.57 20.15 -10.42
CA ASP A 111 16.29 20.86 -10.35
C ASP A 111 15.69 20.81 -8.94
N GLN A 112 15.69 19.65 -8.27
CA GLN A 112 15.25 19.53 -6.88
C GLN A 112 16.16 20.30 -5.90
N LEU A 113 17.45 20.39 -6.20
CA LEU A 113 18.42 21.15 -5.39
C LEU A 113 18.32 22.66 -5.62
N PHE A 114 17.79 23.14 -6.74
CA PHE A 114 17.57 24.57 -6.98
C PHE A 114 16.20 25.06 -6.48
N GLN A 115 15.30 24.15 -6.09
CA GLN A 115 14.06 24.52 -5.42
C GLN A 115 14.37 25.11 -4.02
N LEU A 116 13.89 26.35 -3.81
CA LEU A 116 13.93 27.06 -2.54
C LEU A 116 12.98 26.39 -1.51
N PRO A 117 13.23 26.47 -0.19
CA PRO A 117 12.33 25.91 0.80
C PRO A 117 10.98 26.65 0.74
N GLU A 118 9.97 26.03 0.14
CA GLU A 118 8.60 26.50 0.27
C GLU A 118 8.13 26.27 1.71
N LEU A 119 7.72 27.34 2.37
CA LEU A 119 6.78 27.28 3.47
C LEU A 119 5.49 26.62 2.93
N VAL A 120 5.37 25.31 3.16
CA VAL A 120 4.23 24.46 2.79
C VAL A 120 2.92 25.04 3.39
N PRO A 121 1.73 24.85 2.78
CA PRO A 121 1.40 23.93 1.67
C PRO A 121 0.69 24.58 0.48
N SER A 122 0.84 24.04 -0.73
CA SER A 122 -0.17 23.15 -1.36
C SER A 122 0.14 22.83 -2.82
N HIS A 123 -0.28 21.63 -3.21
CA HIS A 123 -0.15 20.98 -4.51
C HIS A 123 -0.55 21.83 -5.72
N SER A 124 0.21 21.72 -6.81
CA SER A 124 -0.37 21.60 -8.16
C SER A 124 0.63 21.01 -9.14
N ALA A 125 0.29 19.85 -9.71
CA ALA A 125 0.96 19.28 -10.87
C ALA A 125 0.29 19.83 -12.12
N VAL A 126 1.07 20.37 -13.06
CA VAL A 126 0.61 20.73 -14.40
C VAL A 126 1.29 19.82 -15.43
N TYR A 127 0.43 19.18 -16.21
CA TYR A 127 0.67 18.26 -17.33
C TYR A 127 1.53 18.83 -18.45
N SER A 128 2.13 17.95 -19.26
CA SER A 128 2.13 18.09 -20.72
C SER A 128 2.31 16.72 -21.42
N HIS A 129 1.45 16.51 -22.42
CA HIS A 129 1.21 15.31 -23.21
C HIS A 129 2.12 15.18 -24.47
N GLY A 130 2.52 13.94 -24.79
CA GLY A 130 2.62 13.28 -26.13
C GLY A 130 3.54 13.84 -27.24
N PRO A 131 3.69 13.18 -28.42
CA PRO A 131 3.28 11.82 -28.83
C PRO A 131 4.29 11.04 -29.75
N CYS A 132 3.92 9.78 -30.08
CA CYS A 132 4.18 9.00 -31.32
C CYS A 132 5.52 8.28 -31.63
N THR A 133 5.33 6.98 -31.96
CA THR A 133 6.14 5.93 -32.63
C THR A 133 6.42 6.23 -34.13
N PRO A 134 7.00 5.34 -35.00
CA PRO A 134 7.68 4.02 -34.84
C PRO A 134 9.03 3.87 -35.62
N THR A 135 9.57 2.64 -35.61
CA THR A 135 10.10 1.84 -36.78
C THR A 135 11.60 1.47 -36.91
N LEU A 136 11.79 0.15 -37.16
CA LEU A 136 12.78 -0.58 -38.01
C LEU A 136 14.09 -1.16 -37.43
N VAL A 137 14.20 -2.49 -37.62
CA VAL A 137 15.38 -3.38 -37.58
C VAL A 137 16.01 -3.45 -39.00
N PRO A 138 17.31 -3.76 -39.17
CA PRO A 138 17.79 -5.14 -39.51
C PRO A 138 19.11 -5.53 -38.74
N VAL A 139 19.36 -6.79 -38.31
CA VAL A 139 20.01 -7.97 -38.99
C VAL A 139 21.43 -7.64 -39.53
N ASP A 140 22.57 -8.31 -39.29
CA ASP A 140 22.99 -9.67 -38.84
C ASP A 140 24.48 -9.70 -38.33
N ASP A 141 24.93 -10.88 -37.87
CA ASP A 141 26.27 -11.53 -37.93
C ASP A 141 27.20 -11.69 -36.68
N ASN A 142 27.10 -12.89 -36.09
CA ASN A 142 28.15 -13.93 -35.87
C ASN A 142 29.56 -13.59 -35.27
N VAL A 143 29.71 -13.79 -33.94
CA VAL A 143 30.54 -14.79 -33.16
C VAL A 143 31.78 -15.47 -33.82
N PRO A 144 32.84 -16.01 -33.12
CA PRO A 144 33.28 -16.01 -31.69
C PRO A 144 34.78 -15.64 -31.46
N LYS A 145 35.24 -15.57 -30.18
CA LYS A 145 36.57 -16.10 -29.79
C LYS A 145 36.63 -16.60 -28.33
N MET A 146 37.06 -17.85 -28.22
CA MET A 146 37.27 -18.69 -27.04
C MET A 146 38.63 -18.44 -26.38
N GLY A 147 38.73 -18.75 -25.07
CA GLY A 147 39.96 -19.26 -24.44
C GLY A 147 40.53 -18.44 -23.28
N TYR A 148 41.18 -18.97 -22.24
CA TYR A 148 41.50 -20.33 -21.76
C TYR A 148 41.98 -20.16 -20.31
N PHE A 149 41.50 -20.95 -19.35
CA PHE A 149 42.33 -21.76 -18.45
C PHE A 149 41.41 -22.65 -17.59
N HIS A 150 41.64 -23.95 -17.74
CA HIS A 150 40.98 -25.06 -17.08
C HIS A 150 41.95 -25.63 -16.04
N LYS A 151 41.47 -26.03 -14.85
CA LYS A 151 42.21 -26.98 -14.01
C LYS A 151 41.29 -27.83 -13.12
N SER A 152 41.12 -29.08 -13.57
CA SER A 152 41.03 -30.35 -12.83
C SER A 152 39.99 -30.51 -11.71
N MET A 153 38.99 -31.36 -12.00
CA MET A 153 38.15 -32.01 -11.00
C MET A 153 38.97 -32.96 -10.11
N HIS A 154 38.63 -32.98 -8.82
CA HIS A 154 38.70 -34.18 -7.99
C HIS A 154 37.27 -34.56 -7.60
N HIS A 155 36.86 -35.78 -7.95
CA HIS A 155 35.58 -36.36 -7.55
C HIS A 155 35.59 -36.67 -6.06
N ASN A 156 34.67 -36.08 -5.31
CA ASN A 156 34.15 -36.65 -4.08
C ASN A 156 32.63 -36.68 -4.19
N THR A 157 32.10 -37.89 -4.29
CA THR A 157 30.68 -38.23 -4.15
C THR A 157 30.18 -37.80 -2.78
N ASN A 158 29.52 -36.65 -2.73
CA ASN A 158 28.51 -36.33 -1.73
C ASN A 158 27.35 -35.70 -2.50
N VAL A 159 26.33 -36.51 -2.77
CA VAL A 159 25.08 -36.07 -3.37
C VAL A 159 24.43 -35.07 -2.40
N PRO A 160 24.29 -33.79 -2.75
CA PRO A 160 23.45 -32.89 -1.97
C PRO A 160 21.99 -33.34 -2.18
N PRO A 161 21.11 -33.24 -1.17
CA PRO A 161 19.69 -33.53 -1.37
C PRO A 161 19.18 -32.64 -2.51
N GLN A 162 18.62 -33.27 -3.54
CA GLN A 162 17.99 -32.60 -4.67
C GLN A 162 16.97 -31.61 -4.14
N LYS A 163 17.29 -30.31 -4.21
CA LYS A 163 16.28 -29.26 -4.13
C LYS A 163 15.36 -29.49 -5.33
N ILE A 164 14.17 -30.02 -5.07
CA ILE A 164 13.11 -30.19 -6.07
C ILE A 164 12.95 -28.85 -6.80
N ALA A 165 13.04 -28.91 -8.12
CA ALA A 165 12.96 -27.78 -9.04
C ALA A 165 11.54 -27.19 -9.13
N VAL A 166 10.92 -26.83 -8.00
CA VAL A 166 9.62 -26.11 -7.96
C VAL A 166 9.82 -24.60 -8.08
N ARG A 167 11.04 -24.09 -7.92
CA ARG A 167 11.33 -22.64 -7.91
C ARG A 167 11.21 -21.96 -9.29
N GLU A 168 11.13 -22.70 -10.39
CA GLU A 168 11.10 -22.12 -11.75
C GLU A 168 9.69 -22.01 -12.37
N SER A 169 8.65 -22.60 -11.76
CA SER A 169 7.31 -22.66 -12.37
C SER A 169 6.34 -21.59 -11.91
N VAL A 170 6.50 -21.02 -10.70
CA VAL A 170 5.60 -19.98 -10.15
C VAL A 170 6.31 -18.62 -10.23
N ARG A 171 5.77 -17.70 -11.04
CA ARG A 171 6.36 -16.38 -11.32
C ARG A 171 5.68 -15.25 -10.56
N CYS A 172 4.47 -15.47 -10.05
CA CYS A 172 3.69 -14.46 -9.35
C CYS A 172 4.10 -14.23 -7.89
N LEU A 173 4.92 -15.11 -7.30
CA LEU A 173 5.31 -15.02 -5.89
C LEU A 173 6.66 -14.31 -5.74
N LYS A 174 6.68 -13.19 -5.00
CA LYS A 174 7.91 -12.53 -4.53
C LYS A 174 8.61 -13.36 -3.47
N PHE A 175 7.83 -14.09 -2.66
CA PHE A 175 8.30 -14.98 -1.61
C PHE A 175 7.45 -16.25 -1.60
N SER A 176 8.08 -17.42 -1.73
CA SER A 176 7.38 -18.70 -1.80
C SER A 176 7.09 -19.27 -0.41
N VAL A 177 8.13 -19.76 0.27
CA VAL A 177 8.00 -20.44 1.58
C VAL A 177 9.14 -20.08 2.52
N PHE A 178 8.84 -20.06 3.82
CA PHE A 178 9.85 -19.91 4.87
C PHE A 178 10.74 -21.16 4.97
N PRO A 179 12.01 -21.01 5.40
CA PRO A 179 12.87 -22.15 5.73
C PRO A 179 12.21 -23.06 6.76
N TRP A 180 12.28 -24.38 6.52
CA TRP A 180 11.66 -25.37 7.41
C TRP A 180 12.26 -25.33 8.82
N LEU A 181 11.41 -25.31 9.83
CA LEU A 181 11.82 -25.35 11.24
C LEU A 181 11.47 -26.70 11.86
N THR A 182 12.47 -27.33 12.45
CA THR A 182 12.34 -28.56 13.23
C THR A 182 11.79 -28.24 14.62
N LEU A 183 10.82 -29.03 15.08
CA LEU A 183 10.21 -28.89 16.41
C LEU A 183 10.68 -30.00 17.33
N THR A 184 10.77 -29.70 18.63
CA THR A 184 10.96 -30.74 19.66
C THR A 184 9.69 -31.58 19.79
N ASN A 185 9.79 -32.77 20.39
CA ASN A 185 8.62 -33.62 20.60
C ASN A 185 7.56 -32.95 21.50
N THR A 186 8.03 -32.17 22.50
CA THR A 186 7.18 -31.38 23.37
C THR A 186 6.43 -30.30 22.58
N ASP A 187 7.12 -29.56 21.72
CA ASP A 187 6.51 -28.52 20.89
C ASP A 187 5.45 -29.08 19.94
N ARG A 188 5.72 -30.24 19.33
CA ARG A 188 4.74 -30.94 18.48
C ARG A 188 3.47 -31.29 19.25
N HIS A 189 3.63 -31.83 20.47
CA HIS A 189 2.50 -32.18 21.31
C HIS A 189 1.69 -30.93 21.73
N ILE A 190 2.35 -29.81 22.01
CA ILE A 190 1.68 -28.55 22.31
C ILE A 190 0.83 -28.11 21.11
N LEU A 191 1.37 -28.10 19.90
CA LEU A 191 0.63 -27.66 18.71
C LEU A 191 -0.53 -28.59 18.38
N SER A 192 -0.32 -29.91 18.39
CA SER A 192 -1.38 -30.89 18.06
C SER A 192 -2.51 -30.93 19.10
N SER A 193 -2.18 -30.74 20.38
CA SER A 193 -3.17 -30.64 21.45
C SER A 193 -4.04 -29.39 21.31
N ASN A 194 -3.44 -28.25 20.96
CA ASN A 194 -4.18 -27.01 20.70
C ASN A 194 -5.03 -27.10 19.43
N GLU A 195 -4.51 -27.70 18.36
CA GLU A 195 -5.27 -27.98 17.14
C GLU A 195 -6.54 -28.81 17.44
N SER A 196 -6.39 -29.89 18.20
CA SER A 196 -7.51 -30.75 18.60
C SER A 196 -8.55 -29.99 19.46
N SER A 197 -8.08 -29.09 20.32
CA SER A 197 -8.93 -28.26 21.18
C SER A 197 -9.73 -27.22 20.39
N LEU A 198 -9.11 -26.62 19.37
CA LEU A 198 -9.77 -25.70 18.42
C LEU A 198 -10.81 -26.42 17.55
N GLY A 199 -10.60 -27.70 17.23
CA GLY A 199 -11.55 -28.53 16.50
C GLY A 199 -12.71 -29.08 17.34
N SER A 200 -12.78 -28.75 18.63
CA SER A 200 -13.81 -29.30 19.51
C SER A 200 -15.19 -28.66 19.29
N SER A 201 -16.24 -29.42 19.61
CA SER A 201 -17.63 -28.93 19.58
C SER A 201 -17.98 -27.97 20.74
N ASN A 202 -17.07 -27.71 21.68
CA ASN A 202 -17.33 -26.87 22.84
C ASN A 202 -16.89 -25.41 22.58
N PRO A 203 -17.84 -24.46 22.41
CA PRO A 203 -17.51 -23.08 22.04
C PRO A 203 -16.69 -22.34 23.10
N ASN A 204 -16.81 -22.71 24.39
CA ASN A 204 -16.01 -22.11 25.45
C ASN A 204 -14.57 -22.60 25.39
N MET A 205 -14.35 -23.89 25.15
CA MET A 205 -13.01 -24.45 24.97
C MET A 205 -12.32 -23.84 23.73
N VAL A 206 -13.04 -23.71 22.62
CA VAL A 206 -12.53 -23.03 21.41
C VAL A 206 -12.15 -21.58 21.70
N ARG A 207 -12.99 -20.83 22.42
CA ARG A 207 -12.69 -19.43 22.81
C ARG A 207 -11.44 -19.34 23.67
N THR A 208 -11.36 -20.11 24.75
CA THR A 208 -10.20 -20.10 25.65
C THR A 208 -8.93 -20.59 24.94
N THR A 209 -9.05 -21.52 23.99
CA THR A 209 -7.92 -21.96 23.16
C THR A 209 -7.49 -20.88 22.18
N CYS A 210 -8.41 -20.08 21.61
CA CYS A 210 -8.06 -18.91 20.81
C CYS A 210 -7.31 -17.86 21.67
N GLU A 211 -7.79 -17.57 22.88
CA GLU A 211 -7.09 -16.66 23.80
C GLU A 211 -5.69 -17.16 24.14
N LEU A 212 -5.54 -18.45 24.48
CA LEU A 212 -4.24 -19.09 24.70
C LEU A 212 -3.34 -19.02 23.47
N LEU A 213 -3.89 -19.29 22.29
CA LEU A 213 -3.17 -19.25 21.03
C LEU A 213 -2.57 -17.85 20.83
N CYS A 214 -3.38 -16.82 21.01
CA CYS A 214 -2.98 -15.43 20.85
C CYS A 214 -1.98 -14.95 21.92
N ASP A 215 -2.21 -15.27 23.20
CA ASP A 215 -1.46 -14.69 24.32
C ASP A 215 -0.16 -15.42 24.64
N VAL A 216 -0.07 -16.70 24.28
CA VAL A 216 1.06 -17.58 24.65
C VAL A 216 1.68 -18.19 23.40
N ILE A 217 0.91 -18.99 22.65
CA ILE A 217 1.48 -19.84 21.59
C ILE A 217 2.05 -19.02 20.43
N LEU A 218 1.35 -17.99 19.95
CA LEU A 218 1.85 -17.09 18.89
C LEU A 218 3.00 -16.18 19.35
N GLN A 219 3.27 -16.11 20.66
CA GLN A 219 4.42 -15.39 21.21
C GLN A 219 5.63 -16.30 21.36
N ASP A 220 5.41 -17.57 21.71
CA ASP A 220 6.46 -18.56 21.96
C ASP A 220 7.00 -19.19 20.66
N PHE A 221 6.15 -19.33 19.63
CA PHE A 221 6.53 -19.93 18.34
C PHE A 221 6.72 -18.88 17.23
N PRO A 222 7.73 -19.05 16.36
CA PRO A 222 7.84 -18.27 15.12
C PRO A 222 6.59 -18.46 14.25
N ALA A 223 6.07 -17.36 13.70
CA ALA A 223 4.81 -17.37 12.95
C ALA A 223 4.84 -18.30 11.71
N GLU A 224 6.00 -18.54 11.11
CA GLU A 224 6.15 -19.45 9.99
C GLU A 224 5.85 -20.92 10.32
N ILE A 225 5.91 -21.34 11.59
CA ILE A 225 5.54 -22.69 12.03
C ILE A 225 4.09 -23.00 11.64
N PHE A 226 3.21 -22.01 11.77
CA PHE A 226 1.77 -22.16 11.51
C PHE A 226 1.47 -22.24 10.00
N LEU A 227 2.38 -21.79 9.13
CA LEU A 227 2.29 -22.03 7.68
C LEU A 227 2.86 -23.39 7.29
N GLN A 228 3.93 -23.82 7.95
CA GLN A 228 4.55 -25.14 7.76
C GLN A 228 3.65 -26.28 8.22
N ARG A 229 2.85 -26.04 9.25
CA ARG A 229 1.89 -27.00 9.85
C ARG A 229 0.51 -26.33 9.89
N PRO A 230 -0.22 -26.34 8.77
CA PRO A 230 -1.39 -25.48 8.59
C PRO A 230 -2.64 -25.93 9.36
N GLY A 231 -2.60 -27.01 10.14
CA GLY A 231 -3.76 -27.56 10.86
C GLY A 231 -4.48 -26.50 11.72
N ILE A 232 -3.73 -25.82 12.59
CA ILE A 232 -4.25 -24.71 13.41
C ILE A 232 -4.84 -23.60 12.52
N VAL A 233 -4.13 -23.18 11.48
CA VAL A 233 -4.58 -22.09 10.59
C VAL A 233 -5.89 -22.45 9.89
N LYS A 234 -6.00 -23.67 9.38
CA LYS A 234 -7.21 -24.16 8.72
C LYS A 234 -8.38 -24.11 9.69
N VAL A 235 -8.25 -24.66 10.90
CA VAL A 235 -9.32 -24.66 11.91
C VAL A 235 -9.71 -23.23 12.31
N VAL A 236 -8.72 -22.37 12.60
CA VAL A 236 -8.94 -20.97 13.01
C VAL A 236 -9.66 -20.18 11.91
N SER A 237 -9.39 -20.46 10.64
CA SER A 237 -10.03 -19.77 9.51
C SER A 237 -11.53 -20.05 9.38
N TYR A 238 -12.03 -21.18 9.92
CA TYR A 238 -13.45 -21.50 9.95
C TYR A 238 -14.20 -20.94 11.18
N LEU A 239 -13.48 -20.38 12.15
CA LEU A 239 -14.06 -19.83 13.38
C LEU A 239 -14.38 -18.34 13.19
N HIS A 240 -15.59 -17.92 13.55
CA HIS A 240 -16.11 -16.63 13.08
C HIS A 240 -15.62 -15.40 13.87
N SER A 241 -15.75 -15.39 15.19
CA SER A 241 -15.51 -14.16 15.99
C SER A 241 -14.28 -14.23 16.89
N SER A 242 -14.05 -15.35 17.58
CA SER A 242 -12.92 -15.51 18.50
C SER A 242 -11.56 -15.63 17.80
N ALA A 243 -11.55 -16.06 16.54
CA ALA A 243 -10.34 -16.33 15.76
C ALA A 243 -9.75 -15.11 15.06
N LEU A 244 -10.51 -14.02 14.89
CA LEU A 244 -10.07 -12.80 14.20
C LEU A 244 -8.78 -12.23 14.80
N SER A 245 -8.69 -12.23 16.13
CA SER A 245 -7.49 -11.75 16.84
C SER A 245 -6.27 -12.59 16.52
N CYS A 246 -6.43 -13.92 16.42
CA CYS A 246 -5.30 -14.82 16.20
C CYS A 246 -4.85 -14.81 14.74
N LEU A 247 -5.78 -14.72 13.78
CA LEU A 247 -5.44 -14.47 12.37
C LEU A 247 -4.70 -13.14 12.20
N ARG A 248 -5.12 -12.09 12.92
CA ARG A 248 -4.46 -10.79 12.85
C ARG A 248 -3.04 -10.85 13.43
N GLN A 249 -2.87 -11.44 14.61
CA GLN A 249 -1.55 -11.62 15.21
C GLN A 249 -0.64 -12.48 14.33
N LEU A 250 -1.17 -13.50 13.67
CA LEU A 250 -0.44 -14.27 12.66
C LEU A 250 -0.02 -13.40 11.48
N CYS A 251 -0.92 -12.58 10.90
CA CYS A 251 -0.56 -11.65 9.82
C CYS A 251 0.59 -10.72 10.23
N VAL A 252 0.50 -10.11 11.41
CA VAL A 252 1.54 -9.23 11.97
C VAL A 252 2.85 -9.98 12.21
N GLY A 253 2.78 -11.18 12.78
CA GLY A 253 3.92 -12.05 13.03
C GLY A 253 4.62 -12.45 11.73
N LEU A 254 3.86 -12.94 10.75
CA LEU A 254 4.36 -13.32 9.44
C LEU A 254 4.99 -12.15 8.70
N LYS A 255 4.39 -10.95 8.77
CA LYS A 255 4.99 -9.75 8.19
C LYS A 255 6.36 -9.42 8.81
N ARG A 256 6.50 -9.55 10.13
CA ARG A 256 7.79 -9.36 10.81
C ARG A 256 8.81 -10.41 10.38
N ARG A 257 8.40 -11.68 10.23
CA ARG A 257 9.26 -12.77 9.79
C ARG A 257 9.65 -12.64 8.32
N LEU A 258 8.74 -12.21 7.46
CA LEU A 258 9.01 -11.92 6.05
C LEU A 258 10.07 -10.84 5.93
N ARG A 259 9.89 -9.71 6.63
CA ARG A 259 10.87 -8.62 6.70
C ARG A 259 12.23 -9.09 7.24
N PHE A 260 12.22 -9.94 8.25
CA PHE A 260 13.44 -10.54 8.80
C PHE A 260 14.20 -11.36 7.74
N HIS A 261 13.49 -12.19 6.97
CA HIS A 261 14.10 -13.00 5.91
C HIS A 261 14.46 -12.20 4.65
N GLN A 262 13.85 -11.03 4.45
CA GLN A 262 14.21 -10.10 3.39
C GLN A 262 15.41 -9.22 3.73
N ASP A 263 15.88 -9.22 5.00
CA ASP A 263 17.05 -8.42 5.39
C ASP A 263 18.36 -9.04 4.87
N PRO A 264 19.09 -8.37 3.95
CA PRO A 264 20.38 -8.86 3.46
C PRO A 264 21.45 -9.00 4.56
N GLY A 265 21.30 -8.25 5.66
CA GLY A 265 22.18 -8.32 6.83
C GLY A 265 22.13 -9.69 7.52
N PHE A 266 20.99 -10.39 7.44
CA PHE A 266 20.82 -11.72 8.04
C PHE A 266 21.73 -12.78 7.39
N TYR A 267 21.91 -12.71 6.07
CA TYR A 267 22.76 -13.65 5.33
C TYR A 267 24.25 -13.28 5.32
N SER A 268 24.59 -12.06 5.78
CA SER A 268 25.96 -11.53 5.79
C SER A 268 26.75 -11.85 7.07
N ALA A 269 26.07 -12.27 8.15
CA ALA A 269 26.73 -12.84 9.31
C ALA A 269 27.23 -14.26 8.95
N LYS A 270 28.50 -14.58 9.22
CA LYS A 270 29.01 -15.95 9.06
C LYS A 270 28.08 -16.90 9.81
N GLN A 271 27.32 -17.70 9.08
CA GLN A 271 26.56 -18.80 9.66
C GLN A 271 27.56 -19.88 10.04
N ASP A 272 28.09 -19.82 11.25
CA ASP A 272 28.76 -20.98 11.82
C ASP A 272 27.73 -22.12 11.87
N PRO A 273 28.07 -23.35 11.43
CA PRO A 273 27.11 -24.44 11.28
C PRO A 273 26.52 -24.98 12.59
N VAL A 274 26.65 -24.25 13.70
CA VAL A 274 26.14 -24.60 15.03
C VAL A 274 25.20 -23.51 15.59
N SER A 275 24.93 -22.42 14.85
CA SER A 275 24.00 -21.39 15.31
C SER A 275 22.92 -21.08 14.27
N GLN A 276 21.92 -21.97 14.20
CA GLN A 276 20.60 -21.65 13.63
C GLN A 276 19.61 -21.19 14.70
N ASN A 277 20.10 -20.66 15.82
CA ASN A 277 19.24 -20.09 16.86
C ASN A 277 19.34 -18.57 16.83
N SER A 278 18.22 -17.94 16.47
CA SER A 278 18.03 -16.50 16.53
C SER A 278 18.10 -16.02 17.99
N SER A 279 19.29 -15.67 18.46
CA SER A 279 19.49 -14.96 19.71
C SER A 279 20.04 -13.55 19.44
N PHE A 280 19.26 -12.55 19.85
CA PHE A 280 19.74 -11.19 20.04
C PHE A 280 20.79 -11.20 21.15
N SER A 281 22.05 -10.96 20.81
CA SER A 281 23.05 -10.50 21.77
C SER A 281 23.69 -9.22 21.24
N TYR A 282 23.44 -8.12 21.95
CA TYR A 282 24.18 -6.87 21.81
C TYR A 282 25.65 -7.18 22.02
N THR A 283 26.50 -6.96 21.02
CA THR A 283 27.95 -6.99 21.23
C THR A 283 28.34 -5.71 21.96
N GLN A 284 28.54 -5.83 23.27
CA GLN A 284 29.19 -4.81 24.06
C GLN A 284 30.60 -4.62 23.52
N GLU A 285 30.93 -3.37 23.19
CA GLU A 285 32.18 -2.94 22.59
C GLU A 285 33.41 -3.55 23.28
N VAL A 286 34.28 -4.17 22.47
CA VAL A 286 35.65 -4.47 22.82
C VAL A 286 36.39 -3.14 23.00
N ARG A 287 36.44 -2.66 24.24
CA ARG A 287 37.31 -1.54 24.62
C ARG A 287 38.74 -2.05 24.63
N GLY A 288 39.59 -1.36 23.86
CA GLY A 288 40.95 -1.77 23.55
C GLY A 288 41.90 -1.93 24.75
N ASN A 289 42.96 -2.70 24.47
CA ASN A 289 44.17 -2.90 25.25
C ASN A 289 44.62 -1.67 26.04
N GLN A 290 44.61 -1.74 27.37
CA GLN A 290 45.64 -1.12 28.20
C GLN A 290 46.03 -2.07 29.33
N ARG A 291 47.33 -2.40 29.39
CA ARG A 291 48.01 -3.06 30.50
C ARG A 291 47.89 -2.21 31.75
N SER A 292 47.57 -2.82 32.90
CA SER A 292 48.18 -2.51 34.21
C SER A 292 47.80 -3.57 35.25
N GLN A 293 48.76 -3.87 36.11
CA GLN A 293 48.78 -4.93 37.12
C GLN A 293 47.87 -4.60 38.32
N ALA A 294 47.28 -5.64 38.92
CA ALA A 294 47.42 -6.03 40.35
C ALA A 294 46.12 -6.56 41.00
N SER A 295 46.25 -7.79 41.53
CA SER A 295 45.67 -8.35 42.77
C SER A 295 44.15 -8.33 43.05
N SER A 296 43.57 -9.53 43.08
CA SER A 296 42.41 -9.99 43.90
C SER A 296 42.74 -9.93 45.42
N PRO A 297 41.83 -10.19 46.40
CA PRO A 297 40.70 -11.16 46.34
C PRO A 297 39.41 -10.88 47.17
N ALA A 298 38.46 -11.81 47.01
CA ALA A 298 37.53 -12.35 48.01
C ALA A 298 36.11 -11.75 48.20
N ALA A 299 35.15 -12.63 47.90
CA ALA A 299 34.05 -13.09 48.76
C ALA A 299 32.72 -12.30 48.87
N GLU A 300 31.66 -13.11 48.70
CA GLU A 300 30.40 -13.15 49.44
C GLU A 300 29.12 -12.44 48.95
N CYS A 301 28.10 -13.30 48.86
CA CYS A 301 26.70 -13.10 49.23
C CYS A 301 25.78 -12.30 48.31
N SER A 302 24.98 -13.07 47.56
CA SER A 302 23.57 -12.77 47.27
C SER A 302 22.81 -12.36 48.54
N PRO A 303 21.75 -11.54 48.40
CA PRO A 303 20.44 -12.12 48.66
C PRO A 303 19.36 -11.71 47.66
N ARG A 304 18.47 -12.65 47.41
CA ARG A 304 17.14 -12.49 46.79
C ARG A 304 16.31 -11.44 47.55
N PRO A 305 15.38 -10.76 46.88
CA PRO A 305 14.07 -10.58 47.52
C PRO A 305 12.89 -10.93 46.60
N SER A 306 11.82 -11.25 47.31
CA SER A 306 10.49 -11.72 46.95
C SER A 306 9.57 -10.67 46.30
N VAL A 307 8.71 -11.18 45.40
CA VAL A 307 7.30 -10.82 45.10
C VAL A 307 6.78 -9.45 45.57
N VAL A 308 6.42 -8.57 44.62
CA VAL A 308 5.12 -7.86 44.50
C VAL A 308 5.08 -7.09 43.15
N GLY A 309 3.90 -7.11 42.52
CA GLY A 309 3.49 -6.62 41.20
C GLY A 309 4.24 -5.46 40.53
N ARG A 310 4.65 -5.72 39.28
CA ARG A 310 4.77 -4.72 38.21
C ARG A 310 4.24 -5.29 36.90
N THR A 311 3.36 -4.54 36.26
CA THR A 311 2.97 -4.68 34.85
C THR A 311 4.19 -4.39 33.97
N GLY A 312 4.87 -5.44 33.52
CA GLY A 312 6.00 -5.36 32.61
C GLY A 312 5.99 -6.55 31.67
N GLN A 313 6.22 -6.29 30.37
CA GLN A 313 6.35 -7.28 29.30
C GLN A 313 7.14 -8.51 29.80
N ARG A 314 6.57 -9.70 29.62
CA ARG A 314 7.28 -10.96 29.88
C ARG A 314 8.56 -10.97 29.06
N ALA A 315 9.66 -11.28 29.73
CA ALA A 315 10.94 -11.53 29.08
C ALA A 315 10.79 -12.76 28.17
N ARG A 316 11.30 -12.63 26.94
CA ARG A 316 11.37 -13.72 25.95
C ARG A 316 12.22 -14.84 26.54
N GLY A 317 11.61 -15.99 26.82
CA GLY A 317 12.30 -17.21 27.22
C GLY A 317 12.74 -17.98 25.98
N ASP A 318 13.96 -18.49 25.99
CA ASP A 318 14.62 -19.25 24.93
C ASP A 318 14.60 -20.77 25.15
N GLY A 319 13.79 -21.25 26.11
CA GLY A 319 13.38 -22.67 26.18
C GLY A 319 14.52 -23.68 26.23
N GLN A 320 15.64 -23.39 26.90
CA GLN A 320 16.69 -24.38 27.15
C GLN A 320 16.82 -24.69 28.63
N ASP A 321 16.20 -25.79 29.08
CA ASP A 321 16.65 -26.55 30.24
C ASP A 321 17.52 -27.70 29.72
N GLY A 322 18.80 -27.69 30.09
CA GLY A 322 19.79 -28.67 29.66
C GLY A 322 19.68 -29.97 30.45
N ASP A 323 19.27 -31.05 29.77
CA ASP A 323 19.38 -32.41 30.29
C ASP A 323 20.85 -32.88 30.27
N ALA A 324 21.46 -32.94 31.44
CA ALA A 324 22.78 -33.53 31.65
C ALA A 324 22.67 -35.06 31.84
N ALA A 325 22.64 -35.82 30.73
CA ALA A 325 22.85 -37.26 30.77
C ALA A 325 24.34 -37.57 30.95
N SER A 326 24.76 -37.88 32.19
CA SER A 326 26.11 -38.38 32.49
C SER A 326 26.16 -39.89 32.32
N ASN A 327 26.80 -40.35 31.26
CA ASN A 327 27.22 -41.73 31.08
C ASN A 327 28.37 -42.06 32.04
N SER A 328 28.19 -43.04 32.93
CA SER A 328 29.31 -43.72 33.60
C SER A 328 29.03 -45.22 33.65
N GLY A 329 29.85 -46.00 32.94
CA GLY A 329 29.88 -47.45 33.09
C GLY A 329 31.01 -47.88 34.03
N SER A 330 30.76 -48.88 34.88
CA SER A 330 31.75 -49.91 35.23
C SER A 330 31.13 -51.13 35.94
N SER A 331 31.31 -52.28 35.30
CA SER A 331 31.42 -53.69 35.73
C SER A 331 31.66 -54.09 37.21
N HIS A 332 31.01 -55.18 37.69
CA HIS A 332 31.61 -56.52 38.02
C HIS A 332 30.76 -57.40 38.99
N GLY A 333 30.68 -58.72 38.69
CA GLY A 333 30.50 -59.89 39.60
C GLY A 333 29.09 -60.12 40.19
N GLY A 334 28.48 -61.31 40.31
CA GLY A 334 28.89 -62.72 40.24
C GLY A 334 28.25 -63.49 41.42
N GLY A 335 27.46 -64.57 41.17
CA GLY A 335 27.27 -65.67 42.14
C GLY A 335 25.88 -65.96 42.77
N ALA A 336 25.15 -66.92 42.19
CA ALA A 336 24.47 -68.12 42.76
C ALA A 336 23.51 -68.13 44.01
N ARG A 337 22.28 -68.67 43.74
CA ARG A 337 21.43 -69.69 44.46
C ARG A 337 20.81 -69.47 45.89
N ALA A 338 19.49 -69.19 45.92
CA ALA A 338 18.30 -69.91 46.52
C ALA A 338 18.31 -70.55 47.96
N PRO A 339 17.15 -70.85 48.67
CA PRO A 339 15.73 -70.41 48.53
C PRO A 339 14.85 -70.26 49.85
N THR A 340 13.59 -69.80 49.66
CA THR A 340 12.32 -70.02 50.46
C THR A 340 11.94 -68.98 51.57
N PRO A 341 10.67 -68.94 52.07
CA PRO A 341 9.60 -68.12 51.48
C PRO A 341 8.77 -67.32 52.52
N GLN A 342 8.23 -66.15 52.20
CA GLN A 342 6.95 -65.70 52.79
C GLN A 342 6.34 -64.52 52.04
N GLN A 343 5.02 -64.62 51.90
CA GLN A 343 4.11 -63.84 51.07
C GLN A 343 3.92 -62.43 51.61
N THR A 344 3.76 -61.44 50.71
CA THR A 344 2.81 -60.32 50.80
C THR A 344 2.80 -59.53 49.47
N PRO A 345 1.71 -58.79 49.15
CA PRO A 345 1.13 -58.75 47.81
C PRO A 345 1.71 -57.67 46.87
N ARG A 346 1.50 -57.94 45.58
CA ARG A 346 1.92 -57.21 44.37
C ARG A 346 1.65 -55.70 44.43
N SER A 347 2.70 -54.89 44.25
CA SER A 347 2.60 -53.51 43.77
C SER A 347 2.41 -53.49 42.25
N PRO A 348 1.52 -52.66 41.69
CA PRO A 348 1.34 -52.54 40.24
C PRO A 348 2.44 -51.63 39.67
N ALA A 349 3.64 -52.17 39.54
CA ALA A 349 4.77 -51.51 38.86
C ALA A 349 5.11 -52.15 37.51
N ASP A 350 4.31 -53.09 37.03
CA ASP A 350 4.49 -53.80 35.74
C ASP A 350 3.26 -53.65 34.82
N ALA A 351 2.81 -52.42 34.62
CA ALA A 351 1.86 -52.06 33.55
C ALA A 351 2.33 -50.85 32.73
N ALA A 352 3.65 -50.59 32.71
CA ALA A 352 4.26 -49.46 32.01
C ALA A 352 5.17 -49.87 30.84
N HIS A 353 4.91 -51.04 30.26
CA HIS A 353 5.35 -51.38 28.89
C HIS A 353 4.12 -51.69 28.02
N LEU A 354 3.12 -50.81 28.09
CA LEU A 354 2.34 -50.55 26.89
C LEU A 354 3.22 -49.63 26.05
N GLU A 355 3.80 -50.19 24.99
CA GLU A 355 4.29 -49.43 23.85
C GLU A 355 3.22 -48.40 23.50
N LEU A 356 3.42 -47.15 23.95
CA LEU A 356 2.79 -46.01 23.31
C LEU A 356 3.16 -46.17 21.83
N PRO A 357 2.20 -46.19 20.90
CA PRO A 357 2.56 -46.18 19.49
C PRO A 357 3.43 -44.96 19.33
N ASP A 358 4.65 -45.21 18.89
CA ASP A 358 5.64 -44.23 18.51
C ASP A 358 4.92 -43.26 17.57
N LEU A 359 4.48 -42.09 18.09
CA LEU A 359 3.95 -40.96 17.32
C LEU A 359 5.11 -40.30 16.51
N SER A 360 6.08 -41.10 16.11
CA SER A 360 7.49 -40.73 16.05
C SER A 360 7.99 -40.44 14.65
N MET A 361 7.12 -40.29 13.65
CA MET A 361 7.50 -39.68 12.38
C MET A 361 6.34 -38.83 11.85
N GLU A 362 6.28 -37.54 12.24
CA GLU A 362 5.68 -36.55 11.33
C GLU A 362 6.34 -36.78 9.96
N ASP A 363 5.57 -37.14 8.94
CA ASP A 363 6.13 -37.22 7.60
C ASP A 363 6.42 -35.79 7.14
N VAL A 364 7.65 -35.36 7.40
CA VAL A 364 8.14 -34.01 7.10
C VAL A 364 7.92 -33.69 5.63
N LEU A 365 7.98 -34.70 4.75
CA LEU A 365 7.74 -34.52 3.32
C LEU A 365 6.27 -34.24 3.04
N GLU A 366 5.35 -34.95 3.71
CA GLU A 366 3.91 -34.69 3.61
C GLU A 366 3.56 -33.29 4.12
N LEU A 367 4.07 -32.90 5.28
CA LEU A 367 3.82 -31.57 5.84
C LEU A 367 4.41 -30.45 4.97
N GLN A 368 5.60 -30.66 4.39
CA GLN A 368 6.20 -29.73 3.44
C GLN A 368 5.35 -29.59 2.16
N LEU A 369 4.69 -30.66 1.71
CA LEU A 369 3.78 -30.62 0.57
C LEU A 369 2.48 -29.86 0.90
N GLN A 370 2.05 -29.91 2.16
CA GLN A 370 0.87 -29.20 2.66
C GLN A 370 1.15 -27.75 3.09
N GLN A 371 2.41 -27.31 3.08
CA GLN A 371 2.82 -25.99 3.54
C GLN A 371 2.11 -24.89 2.75
N LEU A 372 1.55 -23.92 3.47
CA LEU A 372 0.95 -22.74 2.87
C LEU A 372 2.04 -21.72 2.52
N SER A 373 1.97 -21.16 1.32
CA SER A 373 2.70 -19.92 1.02
C SER A 373 2.10 -18.74 1.78
N VAL A 374 2.88 -17.66 1.94
CA VAL A 374 2.41 -16.41 2.55
C VAL A 374 1.22 -15.83 1.77
N ALA A 375 1.28 -15.90 0.45
CA ALA A 375 0.21 -15.46 -0.44
C ALA A 375 -1.08 -16.28 -0.25
N GLN A 376 -0.98 -17.61 -0.25
CA GLN A 376 -2.15 -18.48 -0.02
C GLN A 376 -2.79 -18.24 1.34
N PHE A 377 -1.99 -18.06 2.39
CA PHE A 377 -2.50 -17.70 3.71
C PHE A 377 -3.22 -16.34 3.72
N ALA A 378 -2.62 -15.31 3.12
CA ALA A 378 -3.21 -13.97 3.07
C ALA A 378 -4.56 -13.98 2.32
N VAL A 379 -4.62 -14.64 1.15
CA VAL A 379 -5.85 -14.75 0.36
C VAL A 379 -6.90 -15.59 1.09
N ALA A 380 -6.53 -16.71 1.71
CA ALA A 380 -7.47 -17.51 2.51
C ALA A 380 -8.04 -16.70 3.68
N THR A 381 -7.18 -15.96 4.40
CA THR A 381 -7.61 -15.08 5.50
C THR A 381 -8.61 -14.03 5.02
N MET A 382 -8.33 -13.40 3.86
CA MET A 382 -9.26 -12.45 3.24
C MET A 382 -10.58 -13.11 2.85
N GLN A 383 -10.54 -14.27 2.19
CA GLN A 383 -11.74 -14.99 1.77
C GLN A 383 -12.67 -15.32 2.95
N HIS A 384 -12.10 -15.62 4.12
CA HIS A 384 -12.87 -15.87 5.33
C HIS A 384 -13.33 -14.60 6.06
N ALA A 385 -12.53 -13.54 6.03
CA ALA A 385 -12.82 -12.29 6.73
C ALA A 385 -13.81 -11.38 5.98
N ILE A 386 -13.78 -11.35 4.65
CA ILE A 386 -14.64 -10.49 3.81
C ILE A 386 -16.14 -10.69 4.13
N PRO A 387 -16.70 -11.92 4.16
CA PRO A 387 -18.10 -12.13 4.49
C PRO A 387 -18.52 -11.58 5.86
N LEU A 388 -17.58 -11.50 6.81
CA LEU A 388 -17.83 -10.98 8.15
C LEU A 388 -18.00 -9.45 8.19
N LEU A 389 -17.74 -8.74 7.09
CA LEU A 389 -18.06 -7.30 6.98
C LEU A 389 -19.57 -7.04 7.02
N LYS A 390 -20.41 -8.04 6.69
CA LYS A 390 -21.87 -8.02 6.86
C LYS A 390 -22.26 -8.10 8.34
N THR A 391 -21.81 -7.15 9.15
CA THR A 391 -22.15 -7.10 10.57
C THR A 391 -23.51 -6.42 10.76
N GLY A 392 -24.41 -7.03 11.54
CA GLY A 392 -25.72 -6.48 11.89
C GLY A 392 -25.63 -5.32 12.89
N GLY A 393 -25.00 -4.21 12.49
CA GLY A 393 -24.96 -2.95 13.25
C GLY A 393 -23.83 -2.80 14.28
N SER A 394 -22.95 -3.80 14.45
CA SER A 394 -21.82 -3.70 15.39
C SER A 394 -20.57 -3.10 14.74
N LEU A 395 -20.43 -1.78 14.88
CA LEU A 395 -19.25 -1.03 14.40
C LEU A 395 -17.92 -1.58 14.92
N HIS A 396 -17.88 -2.05 16.17
CA HIS A 396 -16.66 -2.60 16.75
C HIS A 396 -16.27 -3.94 16.09
N ALA A 397 -17.24 -4.80 15.77
CA ALA A 397 -16.97 -6.03 15.03
C ALA A 397 -16.48 -5.72 13.61
N PHE A 398 -17.15 -4.79 12.93
CA PHE A 398 -16.72 -4.30 11.61
C PHE A 398 -15.28 -3.79 11.63
N HIS A 399 -14.93 -2.94 12.59
CA HIS A 399 -13.58 -2.37 12.71
C HIS A 399 -12.51 -3.46 12.87
N ARG A 400 -12.75 -4.48 13.71
CA ARG A 400 -11.80 -5.59 13.88
C ARG A 400 -11.61 -6.42 12.62
N VAL A 401 -12.68 -6.66 11.86
CA VAL A 401 -12.60 -7.36 10.58
C VAL A 401 -11.80 -6.53 9.57
N LEU A 402 -12.06 -5.22 9.50
CA LEU A 402 -11.35 -4.31 8.61
C LEU A 402 -9.85 -4.22 8.95
N GLU A 403 -9.49 -4.17 10.24
CA GLU A 403 -8.08 -4.22 10.68
C GLU A 403 -7.38 -5.49 10.18
N LEU A 404 -8.02 -6.66 10.35
CA LEU A 404 -7.49 -7.94 9.87
C LEU A 404 -7.30 -7.92 8.35
N LEU A 405 -8.29 -7.43 7.61
CA LEU A 405 -8.24 -7.35 6.16
C LEU A 405 -7.10 -6.44 5.69
N CYS A 406 -6.89 -5.30 6.35
CA CYS A 406 -5.75 -4.41 6.07
C CYS A 406 -4.41 -5.11 6.32
N ASP A 407 -4.25 -5.82 7.45
CA ASP A 407 -3.02 -6.56 7.76
C ASP A 407 -2.77 -7.70 6.74
N ALA A 408 -3.82 -8.40 6.31
CA ALA A 408 -3.75 -9.44 5.29
C ALA A 408 -3.41 -8.88 3.90
N LEU A 409 -3.99 -7.74 3.52
CA LEU A 409 -3.69 -7.06 2.25
C LEU A 409 -2.22 -6.62 2.17
N LEU A 410 -1.67 -6.09 3.26
CA LEU A 410 -0.26 -5.74 3.31
C LEU A 410 0.64 -6.97 3.13
N LEU A 411 0.29 -8.09 3.77
CA LEU A 411 1.01 -9.34 3.62
C LEU A 411 0.91 -9.91 2.19
N LEU A 412 -0.25 -9.74 1.55
CA LEU A 412 -0.46 -10.10 0.14
C LEU A 412 0.42 -9.26 -0.79
N GLY A 413 0.43 -7.93 -0.62
CA GLY A 413 1.27 -7.02 -1.41
C GLY A 413 2.77 -7.30 -1.28
N ASP A 414 3.22 -7.70 -0.09
CA ASP A 414 4.61 -8.08 0.17
C ASP A 414 4.98 -9.45 -0.44
N SER A 415 4.00 -10.31 -0.75
CA SER A 415 4.22 -11.70 -1.19
C SER A 415 3.90 -11.97 -2.67
N VAL A 416 3.04 -11.16 -3.30
CA VAL A 416 2.58 -11.35 -4.68
C VAL A 416 3.00 -10.17 -5.56
N CYS A 417 3.28 -10.44 -6.84
CA CYS A 417 3.49 -9.43 -7.88
C CYS A 417 2.38 -9.46 -8.95
N GLU A 418 2.37 -8.46 -9.83
CA GLU A 418 1.36 -8.25 -10.89
C GLU A 418 1.23 -9.42 -11.89
N LEU A 419 2.22 -10.31 -11.93
CA LEU A 419 2.18 -11.51 -12.77
C LEU A 419 1.14 -12.54 -12.31
N VAL A 420 0.52 -12.37 -11.13
CA VAL A 420 -0.54 -13.27 -10.62
C VAL A 420 -1.70 -13.42 -11.60
N TRP A 421 -1.99 -12.41 -12.42
CA TRP A 421 -3.08 -12.44 -13.39
C TRP A 421 -2.77 -13.24 -14.66
N ASP A 422 -1.48 -13.46 -14.94
CA ASP A 422 -0.99 -14.17 -16.15
C ASP A 422 -0.35 -15.53 -15.81
N ASP A 423 -0.13 -15.82 -14.53
CA ASP A 423 0.56 -17.03 -14.07
C ASP A 423 -0.31 -18.27 -14.30
N ARG A 424 0.20 -19.20 -15.12
CA ARG A 424 -0.48 -20.45 -15.50
C ARG A 424 -0.14 -21.62 -14.59
N SER A 425 0.66 -21.41 -13.55
CA SER A 425 0.91 -22.44 -12.53
C SER A 425 -0.37 -22.73 -11.74
N LEU A 426 -0.46 -23.91 -11.14
CA LEU A 426 -1.60 -24.28 -10.28
C LEU A 426 -1.80 -23.28 -9.14
N VAL A 427 -0.70 -22.81 -8.53
CA VAL A 427 -0.73 -21.81 -7.46
C VAL A 427 -1.21 -20.45 -7.99
N GLY A 428 -0.72 -20.02 -9.16
CA GLY A 428 -1.15 -18.77 -9.79
C GLY A 428 -2.64 -18.78 -10.13
N MET A 429 -3.13 -19.87 -10.73
CA MET A 429 -4.56 -20.04 -11.05
C MET A 429 -5.44 -20.08 -9.80
N GLU A 430 -5.03 -20.82 -8.77
CA GLU A 430 -5.74 -20.85 -7.48
C GLU A 430 -5.82 -19.45 -6.86
N LEU A 431 -4.70 -18.73 -6.78
CA LEU A 431 -4.68 -17.37 -6.23
C LEU A 431 -5.58 -16.43 -7.05
N LYS A 432 -5.50 -16.49 -8.39
CA LYS A 432 -6.34 -15.69 -9.28
C LYS A 432 -7.83 -15.93 -9.02
N GLU A 433 -8.26 -17.19 -9.03
CA GLU A 433 -9.67 -17.56 -8.79
C GLU A 433 -10.16 -17.06 -7.42
N LYS A 434 -9.34 -17.26 -6.39
CA LYS A 434 -9.67 -16.83 -5.02
C LYS A 434 -9.73 -15.32 -4.87
N LEU A 435 -8.85 -14.59 -5.54
CA LEU A 435 -8.85 -13.12 -5.55
C LEU A 435 -10.08 -12.57 -6.29
N GLN A 436 -10.46 -13.17 -7.41
CA GLN A 436 -11.70 -12.83 -8.12
C GLN A 436 -12.92 -13.05 -7.24
N ALA A 437 -13.01 -14.20 -6.56
CA ALA A 437 -14.09 -14.47 -5.61
C ALA A 437 -14.12 -13.45 -4.45
N CYS A 438 -12.96 -12.99 -3.96
CA CYS A 438 -12.90 -11.94 -2.94
C CYS A 438 -13.44 -10.61 -3.47
N MET A 439 -13.08 -10.21 -4.70
CA MET A 439 -13.59 -8.98 -5.32
C MET A 439 -15.10 -9.05 -5.57
N GLU A 440 -15.60 -10.20 -6.00
CA GLU A 440 -17.02 -10.47 -6.17
C GLU A 440 -17.77 -10.29 -4.84
N GLN A 441 -17.29 -10.92 -3.77
CA GLN A 441 -17.91 -10.78 -2.44
C GLN A 441 -17.87 -9.34 -1.91
N LEU A 442 -16.79 -8.60 -2.16
CA LEU A 442 -16.70 -7.18 -1.79
C LEU A 442 -17.75 -6.34 -2.53
N GLY A 443 -17.99 -6.61 -3.82
CA GLY A 443 -19.08 -6.01 -4.58
C GLY A 443 -20.44 -6.25 -3.91
N ASP A 444 -20.74 -7.50 -3.56
CA ASP A 444 -22.00 -7.87 -2.90
C ASP A 444 -22.18 -7.21 -1.53
N ILE A 445 -21.09 -7.04 -0.78
CA ILE A 445 -21.11 -6.37 0.54
C ILE A 445 -21.36 -4.87 0.38
N LEU A 446 -20.76 -4.24 -0.64
CA LEU A 446 -21.02 -2.84 -0.95
C LEU A 446 -22.50 -2.62 -1.29
N PHE A 447 -23.08 -3.47 -2.14
CA PHE A 447 -24.52 -3.42 -2.43
C PHE A 447 -25.37 -3.63 -1.17
N PHE A 448 -25.02 -4.61 -0.34
CA PHE A 448 -25.73 -4.86 0.92
C PHE A 448 -25.77 -3.63 1.85
N HIS A 449 -24.67 -2.89 1.98
CA HIS A 449 -24.64 -1.69 2.80
C HIS A 449 -25.24 -0.46 2.10
N GLN A 450 -25.28 -0.45 0.76
CA GLN A 450 -25.92 0.60 -0.03
C GLN A 450 -27.46 0.51 0.05
N ASP A 451 -28.03 -0.67 -0.14
CA ASP A 451 -29.48 -0.92 -0.20
C ASP A 451 -30.14 -1.05 1.19
N HIS A 452 -29.58 -0.41 2.21
CA HIS A 452 -30.15 -0.46 3.56
C HIS A 452 -31.49 0.31 3.63
N SER A 453 -32.47 -0.25 4.35
CA SER A 453 -33.80 0.36 4.45
C SER A 453 -33.77 1.75 5.10
N ALA A 454 -34.41 2.72 4.44
CA ALA A 454 -34.61 4.08 4.98
C ALA A 454 -35.45 4.10 6.27
N GLU A 455 -36.20 3.03 6.56
CA GLU A 455 -37.01 2.88 7.77
C GLU A 455 -36.21 2.36 8.98
N ALA A 456 -34.93 2.01 8.80
CA ALA A 456 -34.07 1.53 9.88
C ALA A 456 -33.72 2.65 10.89
N PRO A 457 -33.40 2.32 12.16
CA PRO A 457 -32.96 3.30 13.15
C PRO A 457 -31.74 4.09 12.68
N HIS A 458 -31.65 5.38 13.03
CA HIS A 458 -30.52 6.24 12.64
C HIS A 458 -29.14 5.67 13.04
N SER A 459 -29.03 5.00 14.19
CA SER A 459 -27.78 4.33 14.60
C SER A 459 -27.38 3.21 13.64
N SER A 460 -28.36 2.49 13.10
CA SER A 460 -28.15 1.46 12.07
C SER A 460 -27.70 2.09 10.76
N GLN A 461 -28.36 3.16 10.31
CA GLN A 461 -27.98 3.88 9.08
C GLN A 461 -26.54 4.37 9.11
N VAL A 462 -26.12 4.98 10.24
CA VAL A 462 -24.72 5.39 10.44
C VAL A 462 -23.78 4.19 10.37
N SER A 463 -24.16 3.07 10.98
CA SER A 463 -23.32 1.86 10.94
C SER A 463 -23.18 1.28 9.52
N HIS A 464 -24.26 1.23 8.74
CA HIS A 464 -24.23 0.81 7.34
C HIS A 464 -23.39 1.78 6.50
N ARG A 465 -23.49 3.08 6.74
CA ARG A 465 -22.70 4.08 6.01
C ARG A 465 -21.21 3.97 6.30
N MET A 466 -20.83 3.80 7.57
CA MET A 466 -19.44 3.58 7.96
C MET A 466 -18.90 2.27 7.39
N ALA A 467 -19.71 1.21 7.39
CA ALA A 467 -19.35 -0.07 6.81
C ALA A 467 -19.16 0.01 5.29
N TYR A 468 -20.05 0.73 4.60
CA TYR A 468 -19.95 1.01 3.17
C TYR A 468 -18.63 1.74 2.83
N LEU A 469 -18.35 2.85 3.51
CA LEU A 469 -17.12 3.63 3.27
C LEU A 469 -15.86 2.83 3.59
N GLY A 470 -15.83 2.11 4.72
CA GLY A 470 -14.68 1.29 5.09
C GLY A 470 -14.43 0.15 4.10
N THR A 471 -15.50 -0.50 3.62
CA THR A 471 -15.42 -1.54 2.58
C THR A 471 -14.97 -0.95 1.25
N ALA A 472 -15.50 0.21 0.86
CA ALA A 472 -15.11 0.90 -0.37
C ALA A 472 -13.62 1.23 -0.40
N MET A 473 -13.12 1.81 0.70
CA MET A 473 -11.71 2.11 0.85
C MET A 473 -10.85 0.85 0.75
N PHE A 474 -11.26 -0.22 1.43
CA PHE A 474 -10.54 -1.50 1.35
C PHE A 474 -10.53 -2.07 -0.07
N THR A 475 -11.67 -2.09 -0.76
CA THR A 475 -11.79 -2.57 -2.15
C THR A 475 -10.87 -1.79 -3.09
N ILE A 476 -10.87 -0.46 -3.02
CA ILE A 476 -10.00 0.37 -3.86
C ILE A 476 -8.52 0.11 -3.54
N ARG A 477 -8.16 -0.01 -2.26
CA ARG A 477 -6.78 -0.35 -1.84
C ARG A 477 -6.36 -1.74 -2.29
N LEU A 478 -7.27 -2.72 -2.24
CA LEU A 478 -7.03 -4.06 -2.74
C LEU A 478 -6.66 -3.97 -4.22
N LEU A 479 -7.51 -3.37 -5.04
CA LEU A 479 -7.27 -3.22 -6.49
C LEU A 479 -5.90 -2.56 -6.76
N GLN A 480 -5.63 -1.42 -6.13
CA GLN A 480 -4.32 -0.73 -6.24
C GLN A 480 -3.11 -1.61 -5.88
N THR A 481 -3.28 -2.56 -4.97
CA THR A 481 -2.18 -3.40 -4.47
C THR A 481 -1.91 -4.58 -5.40
N ILE A 482 -2.95 -5.17 -6.00
CA ILE A 482 -2.84 -6.45 -6.71
C ILE A 482 -3.14 -6.40 -8.20
N LEU A 483 -4.03 -5.52 -8.66
CA LEU A 483 -4.58 -5.55 -10.02
C LEU A 483 -4.22 -4.27 -10.79
N PRO A 484 -3.27 -4.32 -11.73
CA PRO A 484 -3.03 -3.18 -12.62
C PRO A 484 -4.29 -2.77 -13.39
N PRO A 485 -4.55 -1.46 -13.58
CA PRO A 485 -5.78 -0.99 -14.22
C PRO A 485 -5.93 -1.52 -15.65
N GLU A 486 -4.83 -1.72 -16.38
CA GLU A 486 -4.83 -2.23 -17.76
C GLU A 486 -5.37 -3.66 -17.86
N LYS A 487 -5.31 -4.43 -16.75
CA LYS A 487 -5.80 -5.80 -16.68
C LYS A 487 -7.18 -5.92 -16.05
N ALA A 488 -7.79 -4.80 -15.66
CA ALA A 488 -9.03 -4.81 -14.91
C ALA A 488 -10.22 -5.33 -15.72
N SER A 489 -10.28 -5.01 -17.01
CA SER A 489 -11.38 -5.41 -17.90
C SER A 489 -11.57 -6.92 -18.02
N GLU A 490 -10.47 -7.70 -17.99
CA GLU A 490 -10.52 -9.16 -18.10
C GLU A 490 -10.67 -9.88 -16.76
N ASN A 491 -10.25 -9.25 -15.66
CA ASN A 491 -10.09 -9.92 -14.38
C ASN A 491 -11.06 -9.44 -13.29
N LEU A 492 -11.67 -8.27 -13.43
CA LEU A 492 -12.60 -7.74 -12.45
C LEU A 492 -14.01 -8.34 -12.66
N PRO A 493 -14.64 -8.92 -11.61
CA PRO A 493 -16.02 -9.39 -11.67
C PRO A 493 -17.02 -8.27 -12.00
N GLU A 494 -18.11 -8.61 -12.70
CA GLU A 494 -19.14 -7.63 -13.15
C GLU A 494 -19.83 -6.92 -11.98
N ASN A 495 -20.11 -7.63 -10.89
CA ASN A 495 -20.71 -7.04 -9.69
C ASN A 495 -19.75 -6.05 -9.01
N ALA A 496 -18.46 -6.36 -8.94
CA ALA A 496 -17.43 -5.47 -8.43
C ALA A 496 -17.27 -4.23 -9.32
N ALA A 497 -17.31 -4.40 -10.64
CA ALA A 497 -17.30 -3.29 -11.60
C ALA A 497 -18.49 -2.34 -11.40
N THR A 498 -19.68 -2.91 -11.22
CA THR A 498 -20.91 -2.13 -10.96
C THR A 498 -20.83 -1.41 -9.60
N ALA A 499 -20.26 -2.07 -8.59
CA ALA A 499 -20.01 -1.44 -7.29
C ALA A 499 -19.03 -0.26 -7.43
N ILE A 500 -17.94 -0.40 -8.20
CA ILE A 500 -17.00 0.70 -8.48
C ILE A 500 -17.70 1.89 -9.15
N PHE A 501 -18.61 1.64 -10.10
CA PHE A 501 -19.42 2.71 -10.70
C PHE A 501 -20.21 3.49 -9.64
N HIS A 502 -20.89 2.80 -8.71
CA HIS A 502 -21.59 3.46 -7.61
C HIS A 502 -20.65 4.22 -6.67
N LEU A 503 -19.46 3.68 -6.39
CA LEU A 503 -18.44 4.39 -5.61
C LEU A 503 -17.99 5.69 -6.28
N CYS A 504 -17.84 5.69 -7.61
CA CYS A 504 -17.49 6.90 -8.35
C CYS A 504 -18.56 7.99 -8.18
N LEU A 505 -19.84 7.62 -8.12
CA LEU A 505 -20.95 8.54 -7.92
C LEU A 505 -21.17 8.98 -6.47
N ASP A 506 -20.44 8.39 -5.50
CA ASP A 506 -20.60 8.74 -4.09
C ASP A 506 -19.95 10.08 -3.76
N SER A 507 -20.77 11.11 -3.52
CA SER A 507 -20.32 12.47 -3.22
C SER A 507 -19.50 12.56 -1.93
N SER A 508 -19.81 11.74 -0.93
CA SER A 508 -19.08 11.77 0.34
C SER A 508 -17.67 11.22 0.18
N LEU A 509 -17.51 10.13 -0.60
CA LEU A 509 -16.21 9.57 -0.91
C LEU A 509 -15.36 10.59 -1.68
N GLY A 510 -15.93 11.24 -2.68
CA GLY A 510 -15.25 12.29 -3.45
C GLY A 510 -14.81 13.48 -2.59
N SER A 511 -15.66 13.92 -1.67
CA SER A 511 -15.34 15.05 -0.78
C SER A 511 -14.29 14.72 0.30
N LEU A 512 -14.32 13.51 0.85
CA LEU A 512 -13.44 13.10 1.95
C LEU A 512 -12.11 12.53 1.47
N LEU A 513 -12.11 11.83 0.32
CA LEU A 513 -10.99 11.05 -0.19
C LEU A 513 -10.89 11.16 -1.73
N PRO A 514 -10.56 12.35 -2.29
CA PRO A 514 -10.51 12.58 -3.74
C PRO A 514 -9.61 11.58 -4.49
N SER A 515 -8.44 11.28 -3.94
CA SER A 515 -7.48 10.34 -4.55
C SER A 515 -8.02 8.91 -4.68
N MET A 516 -8.91 8.50 -3.77
CA MET A 516 -9.55 7.18 -3.87
C MET A 516 -10.64 7.17 -4.93
N GLN A 517 -11.39 8.26 -5.06
CA GLN A 517 -12.37 8.42 -6.13
C GLN A 517 -11.69 8.45 -7.51
N GLU A 518 -10.61 9.20 -7.68
CA GLU A 518 -9.81 9.24 -8.92
C GLU A 518 -9.32 7.84 -9.31
N THR A 519 -8.83 7.07 -8.33
CA THR A 519 -8.44 5.68 -8.55
C THR A 519 -9.63 4.83 -9.01
N ALA A 520 -10.78 4.93 -8.35
CA ALA A 520 -11.97 4.19 -8.73
C ALA A 520 -12.42 4.52 -10.17
N VAL A 521 -12.32 5.80 -10.57
CA VAL A 521 -12.62 6.26 -11.93
C VAL A 521 -11.64 5.67 -12.95
N ALA A 522 -10.35 5.57 -12.63
CA ALA A 522 -9.37 4.93 -13.50
C ALA A 522 -9.70 3.45 -13.75
N TYR A 523 -10.17 2.71 -12.75
CA TYR A 523 -10.67 1.35 -12.97
C TYR A 523 -11.97 1.33 -13.77
N LEU A 524 -12.89 2.26 -13.51
CA LEU A 524 -14.16 2.36 -14.23
C LEU A 524 -13.94 2.58 -15.73
N GLU A 525 -13.00 3.46 -16.10
CA GLU A 525 -12.63 3.74 -17.49
C GLU A 525 -12.17 2.47 -18.23
N GLN A 526 -11.42 1.60 -17.56
CA GLN A 526 -10.91 0.37 -18.15
C GLN A 526 -11.99 -0.72 -18.26
N VAL A 527 -12.90 -0.79 -17.29
CA VAL A 527 -13.85 -1.91 -17.18
C VAL A 527 -15.16 -1.65 -17.92
N ASN A 528 -15.68 -0.42 -17.89
CA ASN A 528 -16.97 -0.09 -18.50
C ASN A 528 -17.00 1.34 -19.03
N SER A 529 -16.84 1.50 -20.36
CA SER A 529 -16.86 2.80 -21.03
C SER A 529 -18.21 3.52 -20.92
N ASP A 530 -19.33 2.79 -20.98
CA ASP A 530 -20.67 3.37 -20.88
C ASP A 530 -20.94 3.95 -19.49
N SER A 531 -20.57 3.22 -18.44
CA SER A 531 -20.65 3.68 -17.05
C SER A 531 -19.70 4.85 -16.78
N HIS A 532 -18.50 4.85 -17.37
CA HIS A 532 -17.58 5.98 -17.29
C HIS A 532 -18.15 7.23 -17.98
N ASP A 533 -18.78 7.08 -19.15
CA ASP A 533 -19.45 8.18 -19.85
C ASP A 533 -20.65 8.72 -19.08
N LEU A 534 -21.40 7.84 -18.40
CA LEU A 534 -22.46 8.26 -17.50
C LEU A 534 -21.91 9.03 -16.29
N TYR A 535 -20.84 8.54 -15.65
CA TYR A 535 -20.15 9.24 -14.58
C TYR A 535 -19.70 10.65 -15.00
N ARG A 536 -19.04 10.79 -16.16
CA ARG A 536 -18.60 12.08 -16.69
C ARG A 536 -19.79 13.03 -16.91
N ARG A 537 -20.90 12.53 -17.45
CA ARG A 537 -22.13 13.33 -17.63
C ARG A 537 -22.73 13.79 -16.31
N VAL A 538 -22.80 12.91 -15.30
CA VAL A 538 -23.34 13.24 -13.98
C VAL A 538 -22.47 14.31 -13.30
N ASN A 539 -21.15 14.15 -13.30
CA ASN A 539 -20.26 15.15 -12.72
C ASN A 539 -20.32 16.49 -13.44
N ARG A 540 -20.42 16.49 -14.77
CA ARG A 540 -20.60 17.72 -15.55
C ARG A 540 -21.92 18.43 -15.21
N ALA A 541 -23.00 17.66 -15.06
CA ALA A 541 -24.29 18.20 -14.63
C ALA A 541 -24.25 18.76 -13.21
N ALA A 542 -23.61 18.06 -12.26
CA ALA A 542 -23.42 18.54 -10.89
C ALA A 542 -22.62 19.84 -10.86
N PHE A 543 -21.52 19.91 -11.62
CA PHE A 543 -20.69 21.11 -11.75
C PHE A 543 -21.47 22.30 -12.33
N TRP A 544 -22.31 22.08 -13.34
CA TRP A 544 -23.17 23.13 -13.87
C TRP A 544 -24.19 23.62 -12.85
N MET A 545 -24.83 22.72 -12.10
CA MET A 545 -25.78 23.09 -11.04
C MET A 545 -25.11 23.86 -9.91
N GLU A 546 -23.92 23.43 -9.49
CA GLU A 546 -23.10 24.13 -8.50
C GLU A 546 -22.70 25.53 -8.98
N SER A 547 -22.24 25.64 -10.25
CA SER A 547 -21.90 26.92 -10.88
C SER A 547 -23.09 27.87 -10.91
N THR A 548 -24.29 27.37 -11.24
CA THR A 548 -25.54 28.14 -11.19
C THR A 548 -25.84 28.62 -9.76
N CYS A 549 -25.69 27.76 -8.75
CA CYS A 549 -25.90 28.16 -7.36
C CYS A 549 -24.89 29.20 -6.89
N ASN A 550 -23.63 29.05 -7.28
CA ASN A 550 -22.57 29.98 -6.93
C ASN A 550 -22.75 31.31 -7.64
N PHE A 551 -23.12 31.33 -8.92
CA PHE A 551 -23.44 32.55 -9.67
C PHE A 551 -24.57 33.35 -9.02
N VAL A 552 -25.62 32.68 -8.54
CA VAL A 552 -26.76 33.35 -7.86
C VAL A 552 -26.39 33.84 -6.45
N LYS A 553 -25.41 33.22 -5.79
CA LYS A 553 -24.97 33.56 -4.42
C LYS A 553 -23.85 34.60 -4.38
N GLU A 554 -22.92 34.55 -5.33
CA GLU A 554 -21.77 35.44 -5.42
C GLU A 554 -22.24 36.86 -5.79
N GLY A 555 -21.76 37.85 -5.02
CA GLY A 555 -21.92 39.27 -5.33
C GLY A 555 -20.72 39.80 -6.15
N GLU A 556 -20.63 41.12 -6.31
CA GLU A 556 -19.60 41.82 -7.11
C GLU A 556 -18.16 41.71 -6.54
N LYS A 557 -17.57 40.50 -6.46
CA LYS A 557 -16.23 40.30 -5.87
C LYS A 557 -15.16 39.93 -6.90
N ASN A 558 -15.50 39.16 -7.94
CA ASN A 558 -14.64 38.92 -9.09
C ASN A 558 -15.48 38.73 -10.38
N TRP A 559 -15.40 39.69 -11.30
CA TRP A 559 -16.19 39.69 -12.54
C TRP A 559 -15.77 38.61 -13.54
N LEU A 560 -14.50 38.18 -13.52
CA LEU A 560 -14.04 37.13 -14.43
C LEU A 560 -14.64 35.79 -14.02
N ASP A 561 -14.51 35.44 -12.74
CA ASP A 561 -15.09 34.23 -12.16
C ASP A 561 -16.62 34.22 -12.32
N LEU A 562 -17.29 35.36 -12.15
CA LEU A 562 -18.74 35.48 -12.38
C LEU A 562 -19.14 35.19 -13.84
N VAL A 563 -18.35 35.66 -14.81
CA VAL A 563 -18.60 35.38 -16.24
C VAL A 563 -18.37 33.89 -16.54
N GLU A 564 -17.34 33.27 -15.95
CA GLU A 564 -17.09 31.83 -16.08
C GLU A 564 -18.22 31.00 -15.44
N LEU A 565 -18.67 31.36 -14.23
CA LEU A 565 -19.79 30.71 -13.56
C LEU A 565 -21.08 30.84 -14.38
N ALA A 566 -21.33 32.00 -14.98
CA ALA A 566 -22.46 32.24 -15.85
C ALA A 566 -22.39 31.41 -17.15
N ASP A 567 -21.21 31.26 -17.75
CA ASP A 567 -21.04 30.44 -18.96
C ASP A 567 -21.37 28.95 -18.69
N HIS A 568 -20.90 28.43 -17.55
CA HIS A 568 -21.22 27.09 -17.08
C HIS A 568 -22.69 26.93 -16.69
N ALA A 569 -23.30 27.96 -16.08
CA ALA A 569 -24.71 27.95 -15.75
C ALA A 569 -25.61 27.86 -16.99
N ILE A 570 -25.23 28.54 -18.08
CA ILE A 570 -25.95 28.46 -19.35
C ILE A 570 -25.89 27.03 -19.93
N ASP A 571 -24.72 26.39 -19.88
CA ASP A 571 -24.58 24.99 -20.31
C ASP A 571 -25.44 24.03 -19.46
N GLY A 572 -25.70 24.40 -18.21
CA GLY A 572 -26.56 23.68 -17.27
C GLY A 572 -28.07 23.80 -17.50
N LEU A 573 -28.53 24.74 -18.34
CA LEU A 573 -29.96 25.03 -18.54
C LEU A 573 -30.83 23.79 -18.87
N PRO A 574 -30.38 22.82 -19.69
CA PRO A 574 -31.15 21.59 -19.94
C PRO A 574 -31.45 20.77 -18.68
N PHE A 575 -30.63 20.92 -17.62
CA PHE A 575 -30.71 20.14 -16.38
C PHE A 575 -31.50 20.88 -15.30
N HIS A 576 -31.09 22.09 -14.92
CA HIS A 576 -31.73 22.80 -13.80
C HIS A 576 -32.98 23.60 -14.20
N GLN A 577 -33.20 23.88 -15.49
CA GLN A 577 -34.38 24.59 -16.03
C GLN A 577 -34.69 25.96 -15.39
N HIS A 578 -33.76 26.51 -14.62
CA HIS A 578 -33.88 27.81 -13.95
C HIS A 578 -33.70 28.97 -14.95
N LEU A 579 -34.73 29.26 -15.75
CA LEU A 579 -34.74 30.36 -16.72
C LEU A 579 -34.42 31.77 -16.17
N PRO A 580 -34.76 32.13 -14.91
CA PRO A 580 -34.42 33.46 -14.39
C PRO A 580 -32.93 33.82 -14.45
N ILE A 581 -32.03 32.83 -14.52
CA ILE A 581 -30.59 33.09 -14.68
C ILE A 581 -30.26 33.82 -15.98
N VAL A 582 -31.06 33.64 -17.03
CA VAL A 582 -30.88 34.33 -18.33
C VAL A 582 -30.96 35.84 -18.13
N LYS A 583 -31.91 36.31 -17.32
CA LYS A 583 -32.07 37.71 -16.98
C LYS A 583 -30.85 38.27 -16.24
N GLU A 584 -30.34 37.54 -15.26
CA GLU A 584 -29.16 37.92 -14.50
C GLU A 584 -27.91 37.97 -15.41
N CYS A 585 -27.74 37.01 -16.33
CA CYS A 585 -26.68 37.03 -17.32
C CYS A 585 -26.75 38.25 -18.26
N VAL A 586 -27.95 38.61 -18.73
CA VAL A 586 -28.15 39.79 -19.61
C VAL A 586 -27.87 41.09 -18.85
N HIS A 587 -28.32 41.19 -17.59
CA HIS A 587 -28.02 42.35 -16.74
C HIS A 587 -26.53 42.47 -16.44
N MET A 588 -25.86 41.37 -16.14
CA MET A 588 -24.41 41.32 -15.96
C MET A 588 -23.70 41.82 -17.22
N CYS A 589 -24.09 41.33 -18.41
CA CYS A 589 -23.52 41.81 -19.68
C CYS A 589 -23.73 43.32 -19.85
N SER A 590 -24.91 43.84 -19.56
CA SER A 590 -25.17 45.29 -19.61
C SER A 590 -24.31 46.07 -18.62
N TYR A 591 -24.14 45.56 -17.39
CA TYR A 591 -23.36 46.22 -16.34
C TYR A 591 -21.87 46.28 -16.67
N LEU A 592 -21.28 45.17 -17.16
CA LEU A 592 -19.86 45.12 -17.55
C LEU A 592 -19.50 46.15 -18.64
N TRP A 593 -20.47 46.56 -19.44
CA TRP A 593 -20.31 47.56 -20.50
C TRP A 593 -20.56 49.00 -20.03
N LYS A 594 -20.97 49.21 -18.77
CA LYS A 594 -21.06 50.53 -18.11
C LYS A 594 -19.76 50.94 -17.43
N PHE A 595 -18.74 50.09 -17.35
CA PHE A 595 -17.49 50.44 -16.68
C PHE A 595 -16.77 51.61 -17.35
N ASP A 596 -16.32 52.58 -16.54
CA ASP A 596 -15.53 53.73 -16.98
C ASP A 596 -14.17 53.32 -17.58
N GLN A 597 -13.60 52.19 -17.12
CA GLN A 597 -12.43 51.51 -17.70
C GLN A 597 -12.75 50.04 -17.98
N PRO A 598 -13.26 49.71 -19.17
CA PRO A 598 -13.59 48.34 -19.48
C PRO A 598 -12.34 47.50 -19.71
N SER A 599 -12.22 46.37 -19.01
CA SER A 599 -11.21 45.38 -19.40
C SER A 599 -11.64 44.72 -20.72
N PRO A 600 -10.76 44.67 -21.74
CA PRO A 600 -11.12 44.13 -23.06
C PRO A 600 -11.44 42.63 -23.00
N LEU A 601 -10.85 41.92 -22.03
CA LEU A 601 -11.09 40.51 -21.79
C LEU A 601 -12.52 40.25 -21.28
N LEU A 602 -12.98 40.98 -20.26
CA LEU A 602 -14.36 40.85 -19.76
C LEU A 602 -15.40 41.25 -20.80
N GLN A 603 -15.12 42.27 -21.62
CA GLN A 603 -16.01 42.62 -22.73
C GLN A 603 -16.12 41.50 -23.76
N THR A 604 -14.99 40.85 -24.08
CA THR A 604 -14.96 39.74 -25.03
C THR A 604 -15.72 38.52 -24.49
N GLU A 605 -15.47 38.13 -23.24
CA GLU A 605 -16.13 36.96 -22.63
C GLU A 605 -17.63 37.21 -22.39
N SER A 606 -18.02 38.39 -21.90
CA SER A 606 -19.44 38.75 -21.74
C SER A 606 -20.19 38.77 -23.08
N GLN A 607 -19.54 39.23 -24.16
CA GLN A 607 -20.13 39.21 -25.49
C GLN A 607 -20.30 37.78 -26.02
N LYS A 608 -19.33 36.88 -25.82
CA LYS A 608 -19.46 35.46 -26.19
C LYS A 608 -20.62 34.82 -25.45
N LEU A 609 -20.73 35.09 -24.15
CA LEU A 609 -21.82 34.60 -23.30
C LEU A 609 -23.18 35.08 -23.80
N PHE A 610 -23.31 36.37 -24.13
CA PHE A 610 -24.55 36.92 -24.67
C PHE A 610 -24.91 36.31 -26.04
N LEU A 611 -23.93 36.12 -26.93
CA LEU A 611 -24.16 35.43 -28.21
C LEU A 611 -24.64 33.99 -28.00
N LYS A 612 -24.06 33.27 -27.04
CA LYS A 612 -24.47 31.90 -26.67
C LYS A 612 -25.93 31.82 -26.24
N LEU A 613 -26.43 32.84 -25.52
CA LEU A 613 -27.84 32.97 -25.13
C LEU A 613 -28.76 33.25 -26.33
N LEU A 614 -28.38 34.17 -27.22
CA LEU A 614 -29.16 34.50 -28.42
C LEU A 614 -29.25 33.33 -29.41
N SER A 615 -28.16 32.58 -29.57
CA SER A 615 -28.08 31.41 -30.45
C SER A 615 -28.40 30.09 -29.74
N HIS A 616 -29.00 30.13 -28.55
CA HIS A 616 -29.19 28.93 -27.74
C HIS A 616 -30.16 27.93 -28.41
N PRO A 617 -29.90 26.60 -28.39
CA PRO A 617 -30.74 25.62 -29.08
C PRO A 617 -32.16 25.52 -28.51
N SER A 618 -32.35 25.84 -27.22
CA SER A 618 -33.66 25.80 -26.55
C SER A 618 -34.49 27.07 -26.85
N PRO A 619 -35.68 26.96 -27.48
CA PRO A 619 -36.57 28.09 -27.74
C PRO A 619 -36.93 28.95 -26.52
N PRO A 620 -37.29 28.41 -25.33
CA PRO A 620 -37.62 29.24 -24.17
C PRO A 620 -36.46 30.12 -23.70
N VAL A 621 -35.22 29.63 -23.80
CA VAL A 621 -34.02 30.41 -23.45
C VAL A 621 -33.84 31.59 -24.39
N LYS A 622 -34.04 31.37 -25.70
CA LYS A 622 -33.99 32.46 -26.70
C LYS A 622 -35.07 33.50 -26.44
N THR A 623 -36.33 33.07 -26.26
CA THR A 623 -37.43 33.98 -25.97
C THR A 623 -37.15 34.85 -24.74
N GLU A 624 -36.73 34.23 -23.64
CA GLU A 624 -36.37 34.97 -22.41
C GLU A 624 -35.21 35.94 -22.64
N THR A 625 -34.20 35.54 -23.42
CA THR A 625 -33.05 36.40 -23.76
C THR A 625 -33.49 37.62 -24.56
N TYR A 626 -34.31 37.44 -25.60
CA TYR A 626 -34.84 38.53 -26.41
C TYR A 626 -35.79 39.44 -25.61
N GLU A 627 -36.65 38.88 -24.76
CA GLU A 627 -37.55 39.65 -23.89
C GLU A 627 -36.77 40.48 -22.87
N CYS A 628 -35.77 39.89 -22.20
CA CYS A 628 -34.88 40.60 -21.28
C CYS A 628 -34.11 41.72 -21.99
N THR A 629 -33.56 41.43 -23.17
CA THR A 629 -32.84 42.42 -23.98
C THR A 629 -33.76 43.57 -24.40
N LEU A 630 -34.98 43.25 -24.84
CA LEU A 630 -35.98 44.25 -25.23
C LEU A 630 -36.37 45.15 -24.04
N ASN A 631 -36.59 44.56 -22.87
CA ASN A 631 -36.89 45.32 -21.66
C ASN A 631 -35.72 46.22 -21.25
N LEU A 632 -34.49 45.72 -21.33
CA LEU A 632 -33.29 46.50 -21.07
C LEU A 632 -33.17 47.71 -22.01
N VAL A 633 -33.48 47.53 -23.30
CA VAL A 633 -33.53 48.62 -24.28
C VAL A 633 -34.65 49.61 -23.97
N LYS A 634 -35.86 49.13 -23.63
CA LYS A 634 -37.00 49.99 -23.25
C LYS A 634 -36.67 50.85 -22.03
N ASP A 635 -35.98 50.28 -21.05
CA ASP A 635 -35.55 50.96 -19.82
C ASP A 635 -34.47 52.01 -20.13
N CYS A 636 -33.48 51.68 -20.96
CA CYS A 636 -32.43 52.63 -21.37
C CYS A 636 -32.97 53.78 -22.23
N LEU A 637 -33.99 53.52 -23.06
CA LEU A 637 -34.67 54.52 -23.88
C LEU A 637 -35.71 55.35 -23.10
N GLY A 638 -35.97 55.02 -21.82
CA GLY A 638 -36.83 55.80 -20.94
C GLY A 638 -38.31 55.77 -21.31
N ILE A 639 -38.79 54.71 -21.98
CA ILE A 639 -40.18 54.63 -22.48
C ILE A 639 -41.22 54.69 -21.33
N GLN A 640 -40.79 54.49 -20.08
CA GLN A 640 -41.63 54.60 -18.87
C GLN A 640 -41.24 55.73 -17.89
N SER A 641 -40.14 56.47 -18.09
CA SER A 641 -39.69 57.51 -17.15
C SER A 641 -39.08 58.73 -17.87
N LEU A 642 -39.96 59.67 -18.24
CA LEU A 642 -39.69 60.87 -19.03
C LEU A 642 -38.80 61.96 -18.37
N SER A 643 -38.25 61.76 -17.17
CA SER A 643 -37.69 62.87 -16.37
C SER A 643 -36.18 62.84 -16.10
N ARG A 644 -35.39 61.87 -16.59
CA ARG A 644 -33.93 61.90 -16.36
C ARG A 644 -33.13 61.14 -17.42
N GLN A 645 -32.80 61.82 -18.52
CA GLN A 645 -31.98 61.26 -19.59
C GLN A 645 -30.50 61.64 -19.35
N GLU A 646 -29.78 60.81 -18.60
CA GLU A 646 -28.32 60.93 -18.45
C GLU A 646 -27.64 60.10 -19.55
N ALA A 647 -26.65 60.65 -20.26
CA ALA A 647 -25.95 59.96 -21.37
C ALA A 647 -25.30 58.62 -20.94
N ALA A 648 -25.01 58.46 -19.65
CA ALA A 648 -24.52 57.22 -19.04
C ALA A 648 -25.56 56.07 -19.05
N ALA A 649 -26.86 56.37 -19.13
CA ALA A 649 -27.91 55.35 -19.17
C ALA A 649 -27.85 54.51 -20.47
N CYS A 650 -27.47 55.12 -21.59
CA CYS A 650 -27.35 54.44 -22.88
C CYS A 650 -26.09 53.57 -23.02
N ALA A 651 -25.09 53.74 -22.14
CA ALA A 651 -23.87 52.93 -22.21
C ALA A 651 -24.14 51.43 -21.98
N GLY A 652 -25.18 51.12 -21.20
CA GLY A 652 -25.60 49.75 -20.88
C GLY A 652 -26.16 48.93 -22.04
N VAL A 653 -26.43 49.53 -23.20
CA VAL A 653 -26.89 48.82 -24.42
C VAL A 653 -25.83 48.78 -25.53
N ASN A 654 -24.66 49.38 -25.31
CA ASN A 654 -23.61 49.44 -26.34
C ASN A 654 -23.16 48.07 -26.84
N PHE A 655 -23.21 47.05 -25.98
CA PHE A 655 -22.87 45.67 -26.34
C PHE A 655 -23.76 45.10 -27.46
N LEU A 656 -24.99 45.62 -27.62
CA LEU A 656 -25.91 45.22 -28.69
C LEU A 656 -25.48 45.71 -30.07
N LEU A 657 -24.69 46.77 -30.15
CA LEU A 657 -24.20 47.35 -31.41
C LEU A 657 -23.00 46.59 -31.99
N HIS A 658 -22.50 45.56 -31.30
CA HIS A 658 -21.41 44.77 -31.80
C HIS A 658 -21.83 43.96 -33.04
N HIS A 659 -21.02 43.98 -34.11
CA HIS A 659 -21.37 43.40 -35.43
C HIS A 659 -21.87 41.94 -35.36
N ARG A 660 -21.30 41.10 -34.51
CA ARG A 660 -21.74 39.70 -34.31
C ARG A 660 -23.12 39.59 -33.67
N VAL A 661 -23.44 40.48 -32.73
CA VAL A 661 -24.73 40.49 -32.03
C VAL A 661 -25.81 40.96 -32.99
N LEU A 662 -25.55 42.03 -33.74
CA LEU A 662 -26.44 42.53 -34.79
C LEU A 662 -26.71 41.47 -35.86
N TYR A 663 -25.67 40.74 -36.28
CA TYR A 663 -25.82 39.63 -37.23
C TYR A 663 -26.79 38.57 -36.69
N GLU A 664 -26.57 38.07 -35.47
CA GLU A 664 -27.43 37.03 -34.86
C GLU A 664 -28.88 37.50 -34.73
N MET A 665 -29.10 38.74 -34.26
CA MET A 665 -30.43 39.32 -34.14
C MET A 665 -31.13 39.51 -35.50
N SER A 666 -30.36 39.77 -36.57
CA SER A 666 -30.90 39.99 -37.91
C SER A 666 -31.19 38.71 -38.68
N CYS A 667 -30.49 37.61 -38.39
CA CYS A 667 -30.61 36.34 -39.10
C CYS A 667 -31.73 35.42 -38.56
N GLN A 668 -32.33 35.74 -37.42
CA GLN A 668 -33.47 35.00 -36.84
C GLN A 668 -34.86 35.58 -37.22
N VAL A 669 -34.89 36.63 -38.05
CA VAL A 669 -36.09 37.12 -38.75
C VAL A 669 -36.16 36.48 -40.13
#